data_AF-A0A2T0RMA3-F1
#
_entry.id   AF-A0A2T0RMA3-F1
#
_cell.length_a   1.000
_cell.length_b   1.000
_cell.length_c   1.000
_cell.angle_alpha   90.00
_cell.angle_beta   90.00
_cell.angle_gamma   90.00
#
_symmetry.space_group_name_H-M   'P 1'
#
loop_
_entity.id
_entity.type
_entity.pdbx_description
1 polymer ?
#
loop_
_entity_poly.entity_id
_entity_poly.type
_entity_poly.pdbx_seq_one_letter_code
_entity_poly.pdbx_strand_id
1 'polypeptide(L)'
;MSPHPRRAGVPPRWAVVATASLVGLGLAVVPGGAAGAAGSVPVTRAGLDPALVSGRGATVGFLEQEAENARTTGSVIGPDRAAYTLPAEASGRRAVRLTPGQYVEFTLPRAANAITVRYALPDAPGGGGITAPLGVTVGGKARRTMTLTSQYAYLYNQYPFTNDPGADLLHPDWWITECACVPAATTPAPVIGKPFRPMHFYDEQRLLLGRTYRAGDKVRLTASAGAAWTVIDLLDSELVAPPKVRLVAANVLAFGADPTGRRDSAGAVDRAIAFARKAKLRVYVPPGTYRVDRHIVVDDVTIEGAGSWYTIFKGRQVTLDRPAPDGSVHTGVGFYGRDAADGGSRNVHLRDFAIEGDVRERIDTDQVNGVGGALSDSSIEGLHLRHTKVGMWFDGPMRNLRVTGNVIVDQIADALNFHTGVTDSVVSHNFVRNTGDDGLAMWSEKTADAGNTFDHNTVQTPTLANGIAIYGGTGNTVSGNLIADPIREGSGIHAGSRFGAEPFAGRLTIRDNTVVRAGTYELNWNIGLGAIWFYALDRSIDADIRVTGDHYLDSTYNAIMLVSEWGVKDLYQIRGVAFKDVRVDGTGTSVVSARAEGSASFENVDARHVGAVGVNNCGSFHFTPAGSEFSLDDRGGNDGGWLGPYVPNTITCDDRPPVVPPPPPATW
;
A
#
# COMPACT_ATOMS: atom_id res chain seq x y z
N MET A 1 47.68 35.46 52.02
CA MET A 1 46.29 34.97 52.16
C MET A 1 45.44 35.59 51.05
N SER A 2 44.39 34.92 50.60
CA SER A 2 43.34 35.46 49.70
C SER A 2 42.44 36.47 50.44
N PRO A 3 41.49 37.22 49.81
CA PRO A 3 40.95 37.10 48.44
C PRO A 3 40.67 38.44 47.67
N HIS A 4 39.89 38.32 46.58
CA HIS A 4 39.11 39.31 45.77
C HIS A 4 38.13 40.24 46.58
N PRO A 5 37.31 41.19 46.00
CA PRO A 5 36.90 41.41 44.58
C PRO A 5 36.67 42.86 44.00
N ARG A 6 36.71 42.96 42.65
CA ARG A 6 35.83 43.68 41.66
C ARG A 6 35.22 45.10 41.88
N ARG A 7 35.37 45.96 40.84
CA ARG A 7 34.36 46.49 39.85
C ARG A 7 34.15 48.03 39.67
N ALA A 8 33.87 48.38 38.40
CA ALA A 8 33.13 49.54 37.85
C ALA A 8 33.84 50.90 37.57
N GLY A 9 33.50 51.53 36.43
CA GLY A 9 34.01 52.83 35.94
C GLY A 9 33.18 53.37 34.75
N VAL A 10 32.98 54.69 34.68
CA VAL A 10 31.86 55.47 34.06
C VAL A 10 32.40 56.92 33.81
N PRO A 11 31.97 57.81 32.87
CA PRO A 11 31.18 57.74 31.61
C PRO A 11 31.83 58.54 30.39
N PRO A 12 31.26 59.54 29.61
CA PRO A 12 31.59 59.68 28.15
C PRO A 12 31.79 61.12 27.53
N ARG A 13 31.76 61.20 26.18
CA ARG A 13 31.11 62.22 25.28
C ARG A 13 31.89 63.38 24.55
N TRP A 14 31.74 63.38 23.20
CA TRP A 14 31.77 64.48 22.16
C TRP A 14 33.06 65.22 21.70
N ALA A 15 33.36 65.20 20.38
CA ALA A 15 33.59 66.38 19.48
C ALA A 15 33.94 66.00 17.99
N VAL A 16 33.72 66.93 17.01
CA VAL A 16 33.75 66.75 15.52
C VAL A 16 35.17 66.94 14.86
N VAL A 17 35.48 66.96 13.53
CA VAL A 17 34.93 67.65 12.31
C VAL A 17 35.46 67.04 10.97
N ALA A 18 34.61 66.92 9.91
CA ALA A 18 34.75 66.97 8.41
C ALA A 18 36.05 66.53 7.61
N THR A 19 36.17 66.46 6.25
CA THR A 19 35.37 66.92 5.08
C THR A 19 35.72 66.20 3.73
N ALA A 20 34.77 66.15 2.76
CA ALA A 20 34.93 66.09 1.27
C ALA A 20 35.57 64.81 0.61
N SER A 21 35.41 64.48 -0.70
CA SER A 21 34.81 65.12 -1.90
C SER A 21 34.13 64.10 -2.85
N LEU A 22 33.30 64.56 -3.82
CA LEU A 22 32.68 63.77 -4.89
C LEU A 22 33.21 64.15 -6.29
N VAL A 23 33.71 63.19 -7.08
CA VAL A 23 33.77 63.20 -8.56
C VAL A 23 33.62 61.75 -9.04
N GLY A 24 32.89 61.51 -10.14
CA GLY A 24 32.68 60.17 -10.70
C GLY A 24 33.07 60.06 -12.18
N LEU A 25 33.39 58.83 -12.60
CA LEU A 25 33.49 58.40 -14.00
C LEU A 25 33.01 56.94 -14.08
N GLY A 26 32.24 56.62 -15.12
CA GLY A 26 31.49 55.37 -15.19
C GLY A 26 32.32 54.15 -15.55
N LEU A 27 32.13 53.05 -14.82
CA LEU A 27 32.47 51.70 -15.25
C LEU A 27 31.17 50.90 -15.43
N ALA A 28 31.10 50.12 -16.51
CA ALA A 28 29.89 49.40 -16.87
C ALA A 28 29.60 48.28 -15.85
N VAL A 29 28.49 48.41 -15.11
CA VAL A 29 27.96 47.33 -14.29
C VAL A 29 27.33 46.29 -15.22
N VAL A 30 28.07 45.23 -15.51
CA VAL A 30 27.47 43.98 -16.01
C VAL A 30 26.50 43.51 -14.93
N PRO A 31 25.18 43.33 -15.21
CA PRO A 31 24.27 42.78 -14.23
C PRO A 31 24.74 41.38 -13.85
N GLY A 32 25.14 41.20 -12.60
CA GLY A 32 25.42 39.87 -12.06
C GLY A 32 24.17 39.03 -12.20
N GLY A 33 24.21 38.02 -13.08
CA GLY A 33 23.04 37.22 -13.41
C GLY A 33 22.39 36.69 -12.13
N ALA A 34 21.10 36.97 -11.96
CA ALA A 34 20.36 36.53 -10.78
C ALA A 34 20.55 35.00 -10.65
N ALA A 35 21.06 34.57 -9.50
CA ALA A 35 21.10 33.15 -9.17
C ALA A 35 19.65 32.67 -9.11
N GLY A 36 19.18 32.07 -10.20
CA GLY A 36 17.80 31.62 -10.33
C GLY A 36 17.45 30.72 -9.14
N ALA A 37 16.33 31.02 -8.48
CA ALA A 37 15.85 30.20 -7.37
C ALA A 37 15.73 28.75 -7.87
N ALA A 38 16.60 27.88 -7.36
CA ALA A 38 16.57 26.48 -7.73
C ALA A 38 15.22 25.92 -7.30
N GLY A 39 14.40 25.50 -8.27
CA GLY A 39 13.09 24.92 -8.00
C GLY A 39 13.24 23.78 -7.00
N SER A 40 12.30 23.69 -6.06
CA SER A 40 12.23 22.58 -5.10
C SER A 40 12.27 21.26 -5.87
N VAL A 41 13.15 20.35 -5.46
CA VAL A 41 13.17 18.97 -5.97
C VAL A 41 11.77 18.39 -5.73
N PRO A 42 11.03 17.96 -6.77
CA PRO A 42 9.73 17.36 -6.59
C PRO A 42 9.85 16.13 -5.68
N VAL A 43 8.90 16.00 -4.76
CA VAL A 43 8.72 14.80 -3.94
C VAL A 43 7.24 14.49 -3.90
N THR A 44 6.90 13.22 -3.93
CA THR A 44 5.52 12.75 -4.02
C THR A 44 5.08 12.03 -2.75
N ARG A 45 3.78 11.73 -2.68
CA ARG A 45 3.23 10.67 -1.82
C ARG A 45 2.22 9.89 -2.64
N ALA A 46 2.64 8.73 -3.15
CA ALA A 46 1.94 7.94 -4.15
C ALA A 46 1.57 8.77 -5.40
N GLY A 47 2.57 9.27 -6.13
CA GLY A 47 2.38 9.94 -7.42
C GLY A 47 1.58 11.25 -7.37
N LEU A 48 1.64 11.98 -6.25
CA LEU A 48 0.86 13.19 -5.99
C LEU A 48 1.68 14.25 -5.28
N ASP A 49 1.33 15.52 -5.51
CA ASP A 49 1.79 16.64 -4.69
C ASP A 49 1.34 16.42 -3.23
N PRO A 50 2.26 16.45 -2.24
CA PRO A 50 1.93 16.28 -0.83
C PRO A 50 0.86 17.24 -0.29
N ALA A 51 0.62 18.39 -0.92
CA ALA A 51 -0.44 19.33 -0.55
C ALA A 51 -1.86 18.76 -0.75
N LEU A 52 -2.06 17.90 -1.77
CA LEU A 52 -3.36 17.26 -2.07
C LEU A 52 -3.74 16.21 -1.01
N VAL A 53 -2.75 15.68 -0.30
CA VAL A 53 -2.87 14.59 0.69
C VAL A 53 -2.42 15.05 2.09
N SER A 54 -2.53 16.35 2.37
CA SER A 54 -2.18 16.94 3.67
C SER A 54 -3.06 16.38 4.78
N GLY A 55 -2.44 15.89 5.87
CA GLY A 55 -3.16 15.23 6.97
C GLY A 55 -3.74 13.85 6.61
N ARG A 56 -3.39 13.27 5.46
CA ARG A 56 -3.81 11.94 5.00
C ARG A 56 -2.61 11.00 4.96
N GLY A 57 -2.81 9.70 5.12
CA GLY A 57 -1.79 8.65 4.93
C GLY A 57 -0.68 8.58 5.98
N ALA A 58 0.24 7.63 5.79
CA ALA A 58 1.31 7.31 6.74
C ALA A 58 2.39 8.40 6.84
N THR A 59 2.97 8.51 8.04
CA THR A 59 4.18 9.30 8.31
C THR A 59 5.40 8.41 8.12
N VAL A 60 6.14 8.62 7.03
CA VAL A 60 7.25 7.74 6.61
C VAL A 60 8.64 8.37 6.78
N GLY A 61 9.66 7.52 6.97
CA GLY A 61 11.06 7.94 7.13
C GLY A 61 11.75 8.40 5.85
N PHE A 62 11.16 8.11 4.68
CA PHE A 62 11.70 8.43 3.36
C PHE A 62 11.03 9.67 2.71
N LEU A 63 11.52 10.04 1.53
CA LEU A 63 10.84 10.91 0.56
C LEU A 63 10.90 10.25 -0.82
N GLU A 64 9.72 10.06 -1.41
CA GLU A 64 9.46 9.43 -2.71
C GLU A 64 9.78 10.39 -3.87
N GLN A 65 10.26 9.84 -4.98
CA GLN A 65 10.44 10.50 -6.27
C GLN A 65 10.09 9.54 -7.40
N GLU A 66 9.08 9.85 -8.20
CA GLU A 66 8.72 9.09 -9.40
C GLU A 66 9.76 9.25 -10.52
N ALA A 67 10.08 8.16 -11.22
CA ALA A 67 11.22 8.11 -12.14
C ALA A 67 11.01 8.93 -13.43
N GLU A 68 9.78 9.07 -13.91
CA GLU A 68 9.46 9.86 -15.12
C GLU A 68 9.58 11.37 -14.91
N ASN A 69 9.56 11.82 -13.64
CA ASN A 69 9.88 13.19 -13.25
C ASN A 69 11.38 13.42 -13.06
N ALA A 70 12.20 12.36 -13.09
CA ALA A 70 13.65 12.41 -12.97
C ALA A 70 14.36 12.43 -14.34
N ARG A 71 15.62 12.86 -14.35
CA ARG A 71 16.40 13.00 -15.59
C ARG A 71 16.83 11.62 -16.11
N THR A 72 16.31 11.20 -17.26
CA THR A 72 16.58 9.87 -17.84
C THR A 72 17.28 9.91 -19.22
N THR A 73 17.94 8.81 -19.59
CA THR A 73 18.33 8.49 -20.97
C THR A 73 17.64 7.23 -21.52
N GLY A 74 16.67 6.68 -20.77
CA GLY A 74 15.73 5.68 -21.27
C GLY A 74 14.43 6.31 -21.73
N SER A 75 13.37 5.51 -21.80
CA SER A 75 12.03 5.91 -22.23
C SER A 75 11.04 5.92 -21.07
N VAL A 76 10.30 7.03 -20.90
CA VAL A 76 9.09 7.02 -20.06
C VAL A 76 8.05 6.07 -20.67
N ILE A 77 7.37 5.31 -19.83
CA ILE A 77 6.21 4.47 -20.18
C ILE A 77 4.98 4.92 -19.40
N GLY A 78 3.79 4.70 -19.96
CA GLY A 78 2.52 5.20 -19.42
C GLY A 78 2.21 6.66 -19.80
N PRO A 79 1.09 7.23 -19.28
CA PRO A 79 0.18 6.61 -18.34
C PRO A 79 -0.64 5.48 -18.98
N ASP A 80 -0.85 4.38 -18.25
CA ASP A 80 -1.79 3.31 -18.63
C ASP A 80 -2.55 2.83 -17.39
N ARG A 81 -3.78 2.33 -17.55
CA ARG A 81 -4.59 1.72 -16.48
C ARG A 81 -5.18 0.37 -16.90
N ALA A 82 -4.84 -0.14 -18.08
CA ALA A 82 -5.18 -1.49 -18.47
C ALA A 82 -4.47 -2.49 -17.54
N ALA A 83 -5.24 -3.38 -16.91
CA ALA A 83 -4.70 -4.49 -16.12
C ALA A 83 -3.73 -5.32 -16.97
N TYR A 84 -2.78 -5.99 -16.31
CA TYR A 84 -1.73 -6.80 -16.94
C TYR A 84 -0.74 -5.99 -17.81
N THR A 85 -0.56 -4.70 -17.53
CA THR A 85 0.44 -3.84 -18.17
C THR A 85 1.44 -3.26 -17.16
N LEU A 86 2.71 -3.14 -17.58
CA LEU A 86 3.78 -2.54 -16.77
C LEU A 86 3.49 -1.11 -16.27
N PRO A 87 2.88 -0.19 -17.05
CA PRO A 87 2.59 1.15 -16.53
C PRO A 87 1.38 1.18 -15.58
N ALA A 88 0.42 0.26 -15.68
CA ALA A 88 -0.71 0.24 -14.75
C ALA A 88 -0.24 -0.03 -13.31
N GLU A 89 0.65 -1.01 -13.11
CA GLU A 89 1.21 -1.33 -11.78
C GLU A 89 2.29 -0.34 -11.29
N ALA A 90 2.64 0.66 -12.09
CA ALA A 90 3.56 1.72 -11.71
C ALA A 90 2.86 2.79 -10.83
N SER A 91 3.63 3.42 -9.93
CA SER A 91 3.15 4.57 -9.16
C SER A 91 2.81 5.73 -10.10
N GLY A 92 1.72 6.45 -9.86
CA GLY A 92 1.27 7.50 -10.78
C GLY A 92 0.91 6.99 -12.19
N ARG A 93 0.84 5.66 -12.37
CA ARG A 93 0.66 4.94 -13.64
C ARG A 93 1.80 5.09 -14.65
N ARG A 94 2.99 5.51 -14.22
CA ARG A 94 4.12 5.85 -15.10
C ARG A 94 5.45 5.38 -14.53
N ALA A 95 6.38 5.05 -15.41
CA ALA A 95 7.72 4.62 -15.02
C ALA A 95 8.76 4.91 -16.11
N VAL A 96 10.04 4.61 -15.85
CA VAL A 96 11.14 4.75 -16.81
C VAL A 96 11.73 3.39 -17.16
N ARG A 97 11.58 2.98 -18.42
CA ARG A 97 12.24 1.79 -18.97
C ARG A 97 13.64 2.13 -19.46
N LEU A 98 14.61 1.36 -18.97
CA LEU A 98 16.04 1.42 -19.32
C LEU A 98 16.45 0.16 -20.08
N THR A 99 17.30 0.32 -21.09
CA THR A 99 18.12 -0.76 -21.70
C THR A 99 19.55 -0.69 -21.13
N PRO A 100 20.39 -1.72 -21.32
CA PRO A 100 21.74 -1.76 -20.76
C PRO A 100 22.58 -0.50 -21.04
N GLY A 101 23.08 0.14 -19.99
CA GLY A 101 23.85 1.38 -20.05
C GLY A 101 23.04 2.67 -19.98
N GLN A 102 21.71 2.63 -20.18
CA GLN A 102 20.83 3.77 -19.91
C GLN A 102 20.67 3.99 -18.40
N TYR A 103 20.30 5.22 -18.01
CA TYR A 103 20.14 5.59 -16.61
C TYR A 103 18.97 6.54 -16.35
N VAL A 104 18.52 6.55 -15.09
CA VAL A 104 17.72 7.62 -14.49
C VAL A 104 18.52 8.28 -13.36
N GLU A 105 18.37 9.59 -13.19
CA GLU A 105 19.18 10.44 -12.30
C GLU A 105 18.28 11.35 -11.44
N PHE A 106 18.06 10.89 -10.21
CA PHE A 106 17.33 11.58 -9.16
C PHE A 106 18.18 12.66 -8.49
N THR A 107 17.52 13.56 -7.77
CA THR A 107 18.19 14.57 -6.92
C THR A 107 17.78 14.30 -5.48
N LEU A 108 18.70 14.31 -4.52
CA LEU A 108 18.29 14.18 -3.12
C LEU A 108 17.53 15.45 -2.67
N PRO A 109 16.27 15.36 -2.21
CA PRO A 109 15.52 16.51 -1.71
C PRO A 109 15.98 16.93 -0.31
N ARG A 110 16.43 15.96 0.52
CA ARG A 110 17.03 16.17 1.84
C ARG A 110 18.33 15.37 1.98
N ALA A 111 19.03 15.51 3.11
CA ALA A 111 20.14 14.63 3.42
C ALA A 111 19.66 13.17 3.57
N ALA A 112 20.37 12.21 2.97
CA ALA A 112 19.99 10.79 2.97
C ALA A 112 21.23 9.90 3.05
N ASN A 113 21.10 8.71 3.64
CA ASN A 113 22.15 7.69 3.72
C ASN A 113 21.69 6.29 3.25
N ALA A 114 20.42 6.15 2.90
CA ALA A 114 19.82 4.95 2.32
C ALA A 114 18.88 5.32 1.16
N ILE A 115 18.63 4.36 0.28
CA ILE A 115 17.59 4.42 -0.75
C ILE A 115 16.81 3.10 -0.82
N THR A 116 15.53 3.18 -1.19
CA THR A 116 14.78 2.07 -1.77
C THR A 116 14.50 2.41 -3.23
N VAL A 117 14.46 1.39 -4.10
CA VAL A 117 14.09 1.53 -5.51
C VAL A 117 13.02 0.50 -5.80
N ARG A 118 11.86 0.93 -6.29
CA ARG A 118 10.85 0.03 -6.87
C ARG A 118 11.13 -0.11 -8.37
N TYR A 119 11.13 -1.34 -8.86
CA TYR A 119 11.63 -1.68 -10.19
C TYR A 119 10.93 -2.92 -10.75
N ALA A 120 11.04 -3.11 -12.07
CA ALA A 120 10.70 -4.37 -12.72
C ALA A 120 11.85 -4.85 -13.62
N LEU A 121 12.08 -6.15 -13.64
CA LEU A 121 12.89 -6.87 -14.62
C LEU A 121 11.96 -7.76 -15.46
N PRO A 122 12.35 -8.24 -16.66
CA PRO A 122 11.66 -9.37 -17.26
C PRO A 122 11.76 -10.62 -16.37
N ASP A 123 10.76 -11.50 -16.46
CA ASP A 123 10.88 -12.88 -15.96
C ASP A 123 11.84 -13.71 -16.84
N ALA A 124 12.23 -14.89 -16.36
CA ALA A 124 12.84 -15.92 -17.18
C ALA A 124 11.79 -16.56 -18.13
N PRO A 125 12.16 -17.09 -19.30
CA PRO A 125 11.21 -17.62 -20.29
C PRO A 125 10.35 -18.83 -19.85
N GLY A 126 10.59 -19.38 -18.66
CA GLY A 126 9.85 -20.50 -18.07
C GLY A 126 9.60 -20.31 -16.57
N GLY A 127 9.43 -19.05 -16.13
CA GLY A 127 9.14 -18.74 -14.74
C GLY A 127 10.36 -18.67 -13.84
N GLY A 128 10.15 -18.22 -12.59
CA GLY A 128 11.13 -18.28 -11.52
C GLY A 128 12.20 -17.19 -11.52
N GLY A 129 12.05 -16.16 -12.34
CA GLY A 129 12.82 -14.91 -12.27
C GLY A 129 14.26 -14.96 -12.78
N ILE A 130 14.83 -13.77 -12.99
CA ILE A 130 16.25 -13.54 -13.26
C ILE A 130 16.88 -12.70 -12.15
N THR A 131 18.19 -12.44 -12.26
CA THR A 131 18.93 -11.55 -11.37
C THR A 131 19.80 -10.59 -12.19
N ALA A 132 19.66 -9.28 -11.96
CA ALA A 132 20.37 -8.25 -12.72
C ALA A 132 21.05 -7.20 -11.81
N PRO A 133 22.34 -6.88 -12.02
CA PRO A 133 22.97 -5.74 -11.33
C PRO A 133 22.36 -4.39 -11.76
N LEU A 134 22.10 -3.50 -10.81
CA LEU A 134 21.84 -2.08 -11.06
C LEU A 134 23.00 -1.25 -10.48
N GLY A 135 23.64 -0.46 -11.35
CA GLY A 135 24.74 0.42 -10.96
C GLY A 135 24.22 1.67 -10.27
N VAL A 136 24.62 1.90 -9.02
CA VAL A 136 24.21 3.07 -8.23
C VAL A 136 25.41 4.01 -8.07
N THR A 137 25.30 5.24 -8.59
CA THR A 137 26.34 6.26 -8.43
C THR A 137 25.79 7.49 -7.74
N VAL A 138 26.40 7.90 -6.61
CA VAL A 138 25.99 9.10 -5.87
C VAL A 138 27.08 10.17 -5.91
N GLY A 139 26.68 11.41 -6.21
CA GLY A 139 27.58 12.57 -6.35
C GLY A 139 28.63 12.39 -7.46
N GLY A 140 28.32 11.59 -8.49
CA GLY A 140 29.19 11.29 -9.63
C GLY A 140 30.47 10.49 -9.32
N LYS A 141 30.69 10.07 -8.08
CA LYS A 141 31.99 9.52 -7.62
C LYS A 141 31.86 8.15 -6.94
N ALA A 142 30.98 8.05 -5.95
CA ALA A 142 30.83 6.82 -5.18
C ALA A 142 29.96 5.82 -5.94
N ARG A 143 30.55 4.72 -6.41
CA ARG A 143 29.86 3.62 -7.08
C ARG A 143 29.51 2.52 -6.08
N ARG A 144 28.27 2.05 -6.14
CA ARG A 144 27.75 0.84 -5.51
C ARG A 144 27.02 0.03 -6.59
N THR A 145 26.67 -1.20 -6.25
CA THR A 145 25.77 -2.05 -7.03
C THR A 145 24.67 -2.52 -6.08
N MET A 146 23.42 -2.45 -6.50
CA MET A 146 22.36 -3.27 -5.91
C MET A 146 22.03 -4.43 -6.85
N THR A 147 21.61 -5.55 -6.28
CA THR A 147 21.22 -6.74 -7.05
C THR A 147 19.71 -6.77 -7.11
N LEU A 148 19.17 -6.65 -8.32
CA LEU A 148 17.74 -6.73 -8.62
C LEU A 148 17.38 -8.17 -9.00
N THR A 149 16.12 -8.57 -8.79
CA THR A 149 15.59 -9.87 -9.19
C THR A 149 14.12 -9.79 -9.63
N SER A 150 13.66 -10.77 -10.41
CA SER A 150 12.23 -11.01 -10.68
C SER A 150 11.69 -12.25 -9.95
N GLN A 151 12.44 -12.82 -8.99
CA GLN A 151 12.07 -14.05 -8.27
C GLN A 151 10.82 -13.95 -7.38
N TYR A 152 10.42 -12.73 -7.00
CA TYR A 152 9.23 -12.45 -6.17
C TYR A 152 8.18 -11.65 -6.95
N ALA A 153 8.43 -11.43 -8.24
CA ALA A 153 7.51 -10.80 -9.18
C ALA A 153 6.92 -11.88 -10.10
N TYR A 154 5.94 -11.49 -10.92
CA TYR A 154 5.23 -12.31 -11.90
C TYR A 154 4.35 -13.41 -11.30
N LEU A 155 3.05 -13.10 -11.25
CA LEU A 155 1.97 -14.08 -11.18
C LEU A 155 1.23 -14.10 -12.52
N TYR A 156 0.81 -15.28 -12.94
CA TYR A 156 0.14 -15.52 -14.22
C TYR A 156 -1.22 -16.21 -14.01
N ASN A 157 -2.04 -16.19 -15.07
CA ASN A 157 -3.24 -17.03 -15.23
C ASN A 157 -4.41 -16.63 -14.31
N GLN A 158 -5.39 -17.54 -14.16
CA GLN A 158 -6.55 -17.38 -13.27
C GLN A 158 -6.15 -17.62 -11.80
N TYR A 159 -6.87 -17.04 -10.83
CA TYR A 159 -6.70 -17.33 -9.40
C TYR A 159 -6.79 -18.86 -9.13
N PRO A 160 -5.94 -19.47 -8.29
CA PRO A 160 -4.97 -18.87 -7.34
C PRO A 160 -3.63 -18.45 -7.96
N PHE A 161 -3.55 -18.36 -9.29
CA PHE A 161 -2.38 -17.97 -10.08
C PHE A 161 -1.28 -19.05 -10.14
N THR A 162 -0.31 -18.83 -11.02
CA THR A 162 0.88 -19.66 -11.17
C THR A 162 2.10 -18.81 -11.50
N ASN A 163 3.29 -19.32 -11.22
CA ASN A 163 4.58 -18.74 -11.61
C ASN A 163 5.11 -19.30 -12.95
N ASP A 164 4.35 -20.16 -13.65
CA ASP A 164 4.68 -20.65 -15.00
C ASP A 164 4.04 -19.78 -16.11
N PRO A 165 4.80 -18.96 -16.87
CA PRO A 165 4.31 -18.21 -18.03
C PRO A 165 3.85 -19.12 -19.19
N GLY A 166 4.27 -20.38 -19.20
CA GLY A 166 3.93 -21.40 -20.18
C GLY A 166 2.66 -22.20 -19.86
N ALA A 167 2.04 -22.02 -18.70
CA ALA A 167 0.89 -22.78 -18.24
C ALA A 167 -0.32 -22.69 -19.19
N ASP A 168 -1.08 -23.79 -19.33
CA ASP A 168 -2.45 -23.74 -19.85
C ASP A 168 -3.39 -23.11 -18.82
N LEU A 169 -4.62 -22.76 -19.21
CA LEU A 169 -5.62 -22.23 -18.27
C LEU A 169 -5.77 -23.15 -17.05
N LEU A 170 -5.67 -22.59 -15.84
CA LEU A 170 -5.83 -23.37 -14.60
C LEU A 170 -7.30 -23.82 -14.42
N HIS A 171 -8.24 -23.01 -14.90
CA HIS A 171 -9.68 -23.23 -14.82
C HIS A 171 -10.33 -23.00 -16.19
N PRO A 172 -10.14 -23.90 -17.17
CA PRO A 172 -10.73 -23.78 -18.51
C PRO A 172 -12.26 -23.95 -18.51
N ASP A 173 -12.82 -24.41 -17.40
CA ASP A 173 -14.25 -24.52 -17.09
C ASP A 173 -14.87 -23.22 -16.55
N TRP A 174 -14.06 -22.20 -16.20
CA TRP A 174 -14.55 -20.89 -15.81
C TRP A 174 -14.80 -19.99 -17.03
N TRP A 175 -15.67 -18.99 -16.87
CA TRP A 175 -15.86 -17.95 -17.87
C TRP A 175 -14.66 -16.99 -17.88
N ILE A 176 -14.21 -16.57 -19.07
CA ILE A 176 -13.16 -15.55 -19.23
C ILE A 176 -13.55 -14.46 -20.23
N THR A 177 -13.18 -13.23 -19.90
CA THR A 177 -13.46 -12.00 -20.66
C THR A 177 -12.91 -12.04 -22.08
N GLU A 178 -11.75 -12.66 -22.25
CA GLU A 178 -10.95 -12.67 -23.48
C GLU A 178 -11.60 -13.46 -24.64
N CYS A 179 -12.55 -14.36 -24.34
CA CYS A 179 -13.44 -14.96 -25.33
C CYS A 179 -14.92 -14.67 -25.08
N ALA A 180 -15.25 -13.94 -24.01
CA ALA A 180 -16.60 -13.81 -23.44
C ALA A 180 -17.31 -15.16 -23.24
N CYS A 181 -16.56 -16.21 -22.92
CA CYS A 181 -16.98 -17.61 -23.02
C CYS A 181 -16.42 -18.46 -21.88
N VAL A 182 -16.94 -19.68 -21.72
CA VAL A 182 -16.27 -20.77 -20.99
C VAL A 182 -15.44 -21.57 -22.00
N PRO A 183 -14.10 -21.56 -21.93
CA PRO A 183 -13.24 -22.19 -22.95
C PRO A 183 -13.53 -23.68 -23.18
N ALA A 184 -13.69 -24.47 -22.11
CA ALA A 184 -13.95 -25.91 -22.18
C ALA A 184 -15.35 -26.28 -22.73
N ALA A 185 -16.29 -25.32 -22.72
CA ALA A 185 -17.65 -25.49 -23.26
C ALA A 185 -17.80 -24.91 -24.69
N THR A 186 -16.76 -24.29 -25.23
CA THR A 186 -16.78 -23.58 -26.52
C THR A 186 -16.16 -24.46 -27.62
N THR A 187 -16.76 -24.50 -28.81
CA THR A 187 -16.29 -25.32 -29.94
C THR A 187 -16.21 -24.49 -31.23
N PRO A 188 -15.03 -24.36 -31.88
CA PRO A 188 -13.73 -24.83 -31.41
C PRO A 188 -13.31 -24.10 -30.12
N ALA A 189 -12.51 -24.76 -29.29
CA ALA A 189 -11.98 -24.14 -28.06
C ALA A 189 -11.10 -22.91 -28.42
N PRO A 190 -11.19 -21.80 -27.67
CA PRO A 190 -10.42 -20.59 -27.96
C PRO A 190 -8.93 -20.82 -27.67
N VAL A 191 -8.07 -20.30 -28.55
CA VAL A 191 -6.62 -20.28 -28.34
C VAL A 191 -6.27 -19.03 -27.55
N ILE A 192 -5.95 -19.20 -26.27
CA ILE A 192 -5.55 -18.11 -25.37
C ILE A 192 -4.04 -17.86 -25.48
N GLY A 193 -3.65 -16.59 -25.58
CA GLY A 193 -2.25 -16.19 -25.69
C GLY A 193 -1.49 -16.37 -24.38
N LYS A 194 -0.21 -16.79 -24.48
CA LYS A 194 0.70 -16.97 -23.34
C LYS A 194 1.85 -15.94 -23.38
N PRO A 195 2.32 -15.40 -22.24
CA PRO A 195 1.77 -15.61 -20.89
C PRO A 195 0.37 -14.99 -20.74
N PHE A 196 -0.52 -15.70 -20.06
CA PHE A 196 -1.89 -15.26 -19.82
C PHE A 196 -1.97 -14.45 -18.52
N ARG A 197 -2.67 -13.31 -18.55
CA ARG A 197 -2.92 -12.42 -17.39
C ARG A 197 -1.68 -12.17 -16.47
N PRO A 198 -0.52 -11.77 -17.01
CA PRO A 198 0.67 -11.49 -16.20
C PRO A 198 0.45 -10.27 -15.29
N MET A 199 0.75 -10.37 -14.01
CA MET A 199 0.62 -9.31 -13.01
C MET A 199 1.73 -9.37 -11.96
N HIS A 200 1.75 -8.42 -11.02
CA HIS A 200 2.73 -8.34 -9.93
C HIS A 200 4.17 -8.17 -10.47
N PHE A 201 4.35 -7.22 -11.40
CA PHE A 201 5.57 -7.02 -12.18
C PHE A 201 6.75 -6.44 -11.39
N TYR A 202 6.47 -5.78 -10.26
CA TYR A 202 7.44 -4.95 -9.54
C TYR A 202 7.93 -5.63 -8.25
N ASP A 203 9.13 -5.23 -7.81
CA ASP A 203 9.76 -5.58 -6.53
C ASP A 203 10.50 -4.34 -5.97
N GLU A 204 10.85 -4.35 -4.68
CA GLU A 204 11.62 -3.26 -4.05
C GLU A 204 12.99 -3.71 -3.53
N GLN A 205 14.06 -3.01 -3.96
CA GLN A 205 15.41 -3.26 -3.45
C GLN A 205 15.98 -2.08 -2.65
N ARG A 206 16.35 -2.38 -1.40
CA ARG A 206 16.92 -1.45 -0.41
C ARG A 206 18.45 -1.42 -0.46
N LEU A 207 19.05 -0.24 -0.26
CA LEU A 207 20.51 -0.06 -0.23
C LEU A 207 20.96 1.04 0.74
N LEU A 208 21.75 0.66 1.75
CA LEU A 208 22.55 1.61 2.53
C LEU A 208 23.71 2.14 1.68
N LEU A 209 23.79 3.47 1.50
CA LEU A 209 24.83 4.10 0.68
C LEU A 209 26.23 4.07 1.36
N GLY A 210 26.25 3.86 2.67
CA GLY A 210 27.46 3.75 3.50
C GLY A 210 28.04 5.08 4.00
N ARG A 211 27.37 6.21 3.71
CA ARG A 211 27.58 7.53 4.33
C ARG A 211 26.35 8.41 4.07
N THR A 212 26.22 9.50 4.81
CA THR A 212 25.21 10.54 4.54
C THR A 212 25.65 11.45 3.40
N TYR A 213 24.74 11.66 2.45
CA TYR A 213 24.81 12.60 1.34
C TYR A 213 23.88 13.79 1.62
N ARG A 214 24.00 14.87 0.84
CA ARG A 214 23.29 16.14 1.07
C ARG A 214 22.14 16.34 0.09
N ALA A 215 21.22 17.25 0.43
CA ALA A 215 20.27 17.77 -0.55
C ALA A 215 21.03 18.31 -1.77
N GLY A 216 20.51 18.06 -2.97
CA GLY A 216 21.15 18.40 -4.24
C GLY A 216 22.17 17.39 -4.79
N ASP A 217 22.68 16.45 -3.98
CA ASP A 217 23.48 15.34 -4.50
C ASP A 217 22.65 14.49 -5.47
N LYS A 218 23.24 14.10 -6.61
CA LYS A 218 22.57 13.27 -7.62
C LYS A 218 22.73 11.79 -7.32
N VAL A 219 21.64 11.03 -7.39
CA VAL A 219 21.62 9.57 -7.32
C VAL A 219 21.27 9.04 -8.71
N ARG A 220 22.25 8.42 -9.38
CA ARG A 220 22.08 7.81 -10.69
C ARG A 220 21.93 6.30 -10.57
N LEU A 221 20.88 5.76 -11.16
CA LEU A 221 20.64 4.33 -11.35
C LEU A 221 20.88 3.97 -12.81
N THR A 222 21.83 3.07 -13.09
CA THR A 222 22.22 2.65 -14.44
C THR A 222 21.96 1.15 -14.63
N ALA A 223 21.15 0.80 -15.63
CA ALA A 223 20.86 -0.59 -15.97
C ALA A 223 22.11 -1.31 -16.51
N SER A 224 22.29 -2.58 -16.16
CA SER A 224 23.38 -3.41 -16.67
C SER A 224 22.90 -4.36 -17.78
N ALA A 225 23.84 -5.08 -18.40
CA ALA A 225 23.53 -6.16 -19.35
C ALA A 225 22.99 -7.45 -18.69
N GLY A 226 22.70 -7.44 -17.38
CA GLY A 226 22.10 -8.59 -16.68
C GLY A 226 20.62 -8.84 -17.00
N ALA A 227 19.95 -7.88 -17.66
CA ALA A 227 18.58 -8.02 -18.16
C ALA A 227 18.45 -7.33 -19.53
N ALA A 228 17.48 -7.77 -20.34
CA ALA A 228 17.17 -7.11 -21.62
C ALA A 228 16.62 -5.69 -21.43
N TRP A 229 15.98 -5.43 -20.30
CA TRP A 229 15.50 -4.13 -19.85
C TRP A 229 15.37 -4.11 -18.32
N THR A 230 15.29 -2.91 -17.76
CA THR A 230 14.94 -2.65 -16.35
C THR A 230 14.00 -1.47 -16.33
N VAL A 231 12.81 -1.61 -15.74
CA VAL A 231 11.96 -0.46 -15.42
C VAL A 231 12.33 0.03 -14.03
N ILE A 232 12.49 1.35 -13.87
CA ILE A 232 12.53 2.01 -12.58
C ILE A 232 11.20 2.75 -12.43
N ASP A 233 10.49 2.46 -11.36
CA ASP A 233 9.23 3.08 -10.98
C ASP A 233 9.51 4.38 -10.20
N LEU A 234 10.15 4.23 -9.03
CA LEU A 234 10.43 5.32 -8.10
C LEU A 234 11.72 5.10 -7.31
N LEU A 235 12.16 6.15 -6.62
CA LEU A 235 13.21 6.12 -5.61
C LEU A 235 12.76 6.79 -4.31
N ASP A 236 12.80 6.02 -3.22
CA ASP A 236 12.61 6.53 -1.88
C ASP A 236 13.96 6.86 -1.24
N SER A 237 14.07 8.05 -0.64
CA SER A 237 15.32 8.56 -0.05
C SER A 237 15.22 8.79 1.46
N GLU A 238 16.01 8.06 2.25
CA GLU A 238 15.91 8.02 3.72
C GLU A 238 17.20 8.45 4.44
N LEU A 239 17.04 9.08 5.61
CA LEU A 239 18.09 9.35 6.57
C LEU A 239 17.97 8.41 7.78
N VAL A 240 18.44 7.19 7.61
CA VAL A 240 18.40 6.13 8.61
C VAL A 240 19.27 6.52 9.81
N ALA A 241 18.69 6.49 11.01
CA ALA A 241 19.43 6.71 12.26
C ALA A 241 20.40 5.54 12.56
N PRO A 242 21.53 5.75 13.27
CA PRO A 242 22.44 4.66 13.64
C PRO A 242 21.73 3.51 14.39
N PRO A 243 22.24 2.26 14.32
CA PRO A 243 21.60 1.11 14.94
C PRO A 243 21.42 1.28 16.44
N LYS A 244 20.22 0.96 16.93
CA LYS A 244 19.87 0.93 18.36
C LYS A 244 20.73 -0.11 19.09
N VAL A 245 21.08 0.15 20.34
CA VAL A 245 21.85 -0.78 21.20
C VAL A 245 21.15 -0.94 22.55
N ARG A 246 20.80 -2.18 22.91
CA ARG A 246 20.16 -2.54 24.18
C ARG A 246 21.12 -3.36 25.05
N LEU A 247 21.72 -2.73 26.06
CA LEU A 247 22.72 -3.37 26.93
C LEU A 247 22.11 -4.34 27.96
N VAL A 248 20.88 -4.09 28.42
CA VAL A 248 20.17 -4.91 29.41
C VAL A 248 19.03 -5.64 28.69
N ALA A 249 19.33 -6.83 28.17
CA ALA A 249 18.40 -7.71 27.45
C ALA A 249 18.95 -9.14 27.33
N ALA A 250 18.07 -10.09 27.01
CA ALA A 250 18.44 -11.40 26.48
C ALA A 250 18.92 -11.24 25.03
N ASN A 251 20.21 -10.96 24.84
CA ASN A 251 20.81 -10.83 23.50
C ASN A 251 20.92 -12.21 22.84
N VAL A 252 20.29 -12.40 21.67
CA VAL A 252 20.21 -13.70 20.97
C VAL A 252 21.58 -14.32 20.64
N LEU A 253 22.64 -13.50 20.51
CA LEU A 253 23.99 -13.99 20.28
C LEU A 253 24.51 -14.84 21.46
N ALA A 254 24.12 -14.50 22.69
CA ALA A 254 24.48 -15.28 23.89
C ALA A 254 23.78 -16.67 23.92
N PHE A 255 22.73 -16.86 23.11
CA PHE A 255 22.02 -18.13 22.95
C PHE A 255 22.42 -18.89 21.67
N GLY A 256 23.41 -18.38 20.93
CA GLY A 256 24.01 -19.03 19.76
C GLY A 256 23.40 -18.65 18.41
N ALA A 257 22.64 -17.55 18.31
CA ALA A 257 22.12 -17.06 17.03
C ALA A 257 23.25 -16.62 16.08
N ASP A 258 23.03 -16.77 14.77
CA ASP A 258 24.03 -16.50 13.74
C ASP A 258 23.66 -15.24 12.92
N PRO A 259 24.35 -14.10 13.14
CA PRO A 259 24.07 -12.83 12.46
C PRO A 259 24.56 -12.80 11.00
N THR A 260 25.07 -13.92 10.46
CA THR A 260 25.51 -14.05 9.07
C THR A 260 24.52 -14.81 8.18
N GLY A 261 23.41 -15.29 8.72
CA GLY A 261 22.38 -16.05 7.99
C GLY A 261 22.81 -17.46 7.56
N ARG A 262 24.03 -17.91 7.91
CA ARG A 262 24.58 -19.20 7.47
C ARG A 262 24.00 -20.40 8.19
N ARG A 263 23.52 -20.21 9.43
CA ARG A 263 22.87 -21.24 10.25
C ARG A 263 21.50 -20.74 10.70
N ASP A 264 20.58 -21.67 10.89
CA ASP A 264 19.30 -21.36 11.53
C ASP A 264 19.55 -20.81 12.95
N SER A 265 18.78 -19.79 13.30
CA SER A 265 18.81 -19.08 14.57
C SER A 265 17.51 -19.22 15.35
N ALA A 266 16.48 -19.89 14.81
CA ALA A 266 15.16 -20.02 15.43
C ALA A 266 15.27 -20.64 16.83
N GLY A 267 15.98 -21.78 16.94
CA GLY A 267 16.24 -22.42 18.24
C GLY A 267 17.06 -21.57 19.23
N ALA A 268 17.81 -20.56 18.75
CA ALA A 268 18.51 -19.61 19.63
C ALA A 268 17.59 -18.46 20.07
N VAL A 269 16.69 -18.01 19.19
CA VAL A 269 15.63 -17.04 19.51
C VAL A 269 14.68 -17.64 20.56
N ASP A 270 14.23 -18.89 20.41
CA ASP A 270 13.38 -19.56 21.42
C ASP A 270 14.03 -19.58 22.81
N ARG A 271 15.34 -19.91 22.89
CA ARG A 271 16.10 -19.91 24.14
C ARG A 271 16.22 -18.51 24.74
N ALA A 272 16.40 -17.49 23.90
CA ALA A 272 16.42 -16.10 24.33
C ALA A 272 15.05 -15.66 24.87
N ILE A 273 13.95 -16.03 24.20
CA ILE A 273 12.57 -15.79 24.66
C ILE A 273 12.31 -16.46 26.01
N ALA A 274 12.62 -17.75 26.14
CA ALA A 274 12.41 -18.52 27.38
C ALA A 274 13.19 -17.92 28.57
N PHE A 275 14.43 -17.49 28.35
CA PHE A 275 15.21 -16.77 29.36
C PHE A 275 14.64 -15.38 29.65
N ALA A 276 14.29 -14.61 28.63
CA ALA A 276 13.73 -13.26 28.75
C ALA A 276 12.46 -13.23 29.60
N ARG A 277 11.50 -14.14 29.34
CA ARG A 277 10.26 -14.28 30.12
C ARG A 277 10.52 -14.59 31.60
N LYS A 278 11.48 -15.48 31.89
CA LYS A 278 11.87 -15.85 33.26
C LYS A 278 12.63 -14.73 33.99
N ALA A 279 13.51 -14.02 33.29
CA ALA A 279 14.32 -12.92 33.83
C ALA A 279 13.60 -11.55 33.82
N LYS A 280 12.40 -11.49 33.23
CA LYS A 280 11.64 -10.26 32.92
C LYS A 280 12.49 -9.20 32.19
N LEU A 281 13.20 -9.68 31.18
CA LEU A 281 13.99 -8.90 30.22
C LEU A 281 13.27 -8.85 28.85
N ARG A 282 13.74 -7.95 27.98
CA ARG A 282 13.46 -8.01 26.54
C ARG A 282 14.39 -9.01 25.86
N VAL A 283 13.97 -9.60 24.74
CA VAL A 283 14.91 -10.18 23.76
C VAL A 283 15.48 -9.04 22.91
N TYR A 284 16.80 -9.03 22.72
CA TYR A 284 17.48 -8.07 21.86
C TYR A 284 18.21 -8.77 20.71
N VAL A 285 18.04 -8.24 19.51
CA VAL A 285 18.53 -8.80 18.26
C VAL A 285 19.46 -7.76 17.58
N PRO A 286 20.78 -7.81 17.82
CA PRO A 286 21.73 -6.82 17.29
C PRO A 286 21.83 -6.87 15.74
N PRO A 287 22.50 -5.90 15.10
CA PRO A 287 22.64 -5.87 13.65
C PRO A 287 23.19 -7.17 13.06
N GLY A 288 22.57 -7.64 11.97
CA GLY A 288 22.86 -8.90 11.32
C GLY A 288 21.66 -9.45 10.53
N THR A 289 21.93 -10.45 9.70
CA THR A 289 20.88 -11.26 9.06
C THR A 289 20.82 -12.60 9.79
N TYR A 290 19.66 -12.97 10.30
CA TYR A 290 19.43 -14.18 11.07
C TYR A 290 18.53 -15.11 10.28
N ARG A 291 19.01 -16.34 10.01
CA ARG A 291 18.18 -17.31 9.28
C ARG A 291 17.16 -17.93 10.23
N VAL A 292 15.90 -17.98 9.83
CA VAL A 292 14.79 -18.56 10.59
C VAL A 292 13.88 -19.26 9.58
N ASP A 293 14.00 -20.59 9.48
CA ASP A 293 13.30 -21.37 8.45
C ASP A 293 11.96 -21.98 8.94
N ARG A 294 11.34 -21.38 9.96
CA ARG A 294 10.02 -21.74 10.54
C ARG A 294 9.49 -20.63 11.46
N HIS A 295 8.22 -20.73 11.85
CA HIS A 295 7.60 -19.75 12.75
C HIS A 295 8.25 -19.77 14.16
N ILE A 296 8.35 -18.59 14.77
CA ILE A 296 8.72 -18.38 16.18
C ILE A 296 7.43 -18.08 16.95
N VAL A 297 7.07 -18.92 17.92
CA VAL A 297 5.90 -18.66 18.78
C VAL A 297 6.29 -17.71 19.93
N VAL A 298 5.55 -16.63 20.11
CA VAL A 298 5.87 -15.52 21.03
C VAL A 298 4.71 -15.28 22.01
N ASP A 299 5.02 -15.09 23.30
CA ASP A 299 4.07 -14.76 24.37
C ASP A 299 4.79 -14.04 25.53
N ASP A 300 4.14 -13.06 26.17
CA ASP A 300 4.63 -12.33 27.37
C ASP A 300 6.07 -11.79 27.26
N VAL A 301 6.44 -11.23 26.10
CA VAL A 301 7.81 -10.78 25.83
C VAL A 301 7.89 -9.67 24.75
N THR A 302 8.87 -8.77 24.91
CA THR A 302 9.32 -7.90 23.80
C THR A 302 10.45 -8.56 23.02
N ILE A 303 10.37 -8.54 21.69
CA ILE A 303 11.49 -8.79 20.77
C ILE A 303 11.85 -7.46 20.10
N GLU A 304 13.08 -6.99 20.33
CA GLU A 304 13.55 -5.67 19.89
C GLU A 304 14.82 -5.80 19.04
N GLY A 305 14.77 -5.35 17.79
CA GLY A 305 15.95 -5.27 16.92
C GLY A 305 16.74 -3.97 17.08
N ALA A 306 17.74 -3.79 16.20
CA ALA A 306 18.56 -2.58 16.15
C ALA A 306 18.01 -1.51 15.17
N GLY A 307 16.87 -1.78 14.52
CA GLY A 307 16.27 -1.02 13.43
C GLY A 307 16.09 -1.91 12.19
N SER A 308 15.00 -1.73 11.44
CA SER A 308 14.64 -2.55 10.27
C SER A 308 15.54 -2.37 9.03
N TRP A 309 16.59 -1.54 9.14
CA TRP A 309 17.71 -1.43 8.20
C TRP A 309 18.96 -2.23 8.63
N TYR A 310 18.95 -2.81 9.84
CA TYR A 310 20.13 -3.40 10.47
C TYR A 310 19.91 -4.82 11.00
N THR A 311 18.73 -5.09 11.55
CA THR A 311 18.34 -6.43 12.02
C THR A 311 17.35 -7.02 11.04
N ILE A 312 17.70 -8.13 10.41
CA ILE A 312 16.89 -8.80 9.39
C ILE A 312 16.71 -10.26 9.80
N PHE A 313 15.48 -10.71 9.97
CA PHE A 313 15.15 -12.14 9.96
C PHE A 313 14.83 -12.55 8.53
N LYS A 314 15.48 -13.60 8.03
CA LYS A 314 15.22 -14.13 6.68
C LYS A 314 14.97 -15.64 6.74
N GLY A 315 13.92 -16.12 6.09
CA GLY A 315 13.60 -17.54 6.02
C GLY A 315 13.48 -18.02 4.59
N ARG A 316 13.67 -19.32 4.38
CA ARG A 316 13.21 -20.00 3.17
C ARG A 316 11.77 -20.46 3.36
N GLN A 317 11.02 -20.59 2.28
CA GLN A 317 9.86 -21.47 2.25
C GLN A 317 10.38 -22.92 2.34
N VAL A 318 9.83 -23.70 3.28
CA VAL A 318 10.25 -25.09 3.57
C VAL A 318 9.03 -25.98 3.49
N THR A 319 9.04 -26.94 2.56
CA THR A 319 8.01 -27.96 2.44
C THR A 319 8.07 -28.91 3.64
N LEU A 320 6.91 -29.19 4.23
CA LEU A 320 6.76 -30.05 5.40
C LEU A 320 6.61 -31.52 4.98
N ASP A 321 7.18 -32.45 5.76
CA ASP A 321 7.04 -33.91 5.53
C ASP A 321 5.58 -34.41 5.56
N ARG A 322 4.69 -33.61 6.14
CA ARG A 322 3.23 -33.78 6.20
C ARG A 322 2.57 -32.42 6.45
N PRO A 323 1.30 -32.21 6.06
CA PRO A 323 0.60 -30.98 6.39
C PRO A 323 0.56 -30.69 7.90
N ALA A 324 0.62 -29.41 8.25
CA ALA A 324 0.38 -28.91 9.59
C ALA A 324 -1.14 -28.92 9.93
N PRO A 325 -1.54 -28.72 11.21
CA PRO A 325 -2.95 -28.83 11.63
C PRO A 325 -3.90 -27.81 10.99
N ASP A 326 -3.36 -26.69 10.51
CA ASP A 326 -4.03 -25.62 9.76
C ASP A 326 -4.21 -25.95 8.26
N GLY A 327 -3.59 -27.04 7.78
CA GLY A 327 -3.55 -27.42 6.37
C GLY A 327 -2.30 -26.97 5.61
N SER A 328 -1.41 -26.18 6.23
CA SER A 328 -0.18 -25.70 5.59
C SER A 328 0.70 -26.89 5.16
N VAL A 329 1.17 -26.88 3.90
CA VAL A 329 2.19 -27.78 3.36
C VAL A 329 3.59 -27.15 3.37
N HIS A 330 3.68 -25.83 3.61
CA HIS A 330 4.94 -25.11 3.84
C HIS A 330 4.98 -24.38 5.19
N THR A 331 6.20 -24.04 5.64
CA THR A 331 6.46 -23.02 6.66
C THR A 331 7.58 -22.08 6.20
N GLY A 332 7.76 -20.94 6.85
CA GLY A 332 8.84 -19.98 6.54
C GLY A 332 9.22 -19.14 7.74
N VAL A 333 9.89 -17.99 7.54
CA VAL A 333 10.09 -17.04 8.64
C VAL A 333 8.75 -16.42 9.03
N GLY A 334 8.45 -16.39 10.33
CA GLY A 334 7.30 -15.68 10.87
C GLY A 334 7.38 -15.54 12.38
N PHE A 335 6.72 -14.52 12.94
CA PHE A 335 6.55 -14.36 14.38
C PHE A 335 5.07 -14.49 14.75
N TYR A 336 4.73 -15.55 15.46
CA TYR A 336 3.34 -15.98 15.64
C TYR A 336 2.90 -15.91 17.10
N GLY A 337 1.66 -15.50 17.33
CA GLY A 337 0.93 -15.86 18.54
C GLY A 337 0.61 -17.36 18.57
N ARG A 338 0.16 -17.85 19.72
CA ARG A 338 -0.52 -19.16 19.77
C ARG A 338 -1.90 -19.05 19.12
N ASP A 339 -2.44 -20.17 18.67
CA ASP A 339 -3.79 -20.26 18.14
C ASP A 339 -4.81 -19.79 19.18
N ALA A 340 -5.89 -19.13 18.74
CA ALA A 340 -6.92 -18.63 19.66
C ALA A 340 -7.59 -19.77 20.45
N ALA A 341 -7.72 -20.96 19.85
CA ALA A 341 -8.21 -22.18 20.50
C ALA A 341 -7.34 -22.63 21.69
N ASP A 342 -6.03 -22.42 21.63
CA ASP A 342 -5.06 -22.68 22.71
C ASP A 342 -4.98 -21.51 23.74
N GLY A 343 -5.94 -20.58 23.66
CA GLY A 343 -6.04 -19.38 24.50
C GLY A 343 -5.18 -18.20 24.04
N GLY A 344 -4.62 -18.26 22.83
CA GLY A 344 -3.86 -17.18 22.19
C GLY A 344 -2.56 -16.78 22.89
N SER A 345 -1.81 -15.85 22.31
CA SER A 345 -0.71 -15.16 23.00
C SER A 345 -1.14 -13.78 23.48
N ARG A 346 -0.42 -13.23 24.46
CA ARG A 346 -0.64 -11.87 24.96
C ARG A 346 0.65 -11.14 25.34
N ASN A 347 0.57 -9.82 25.49
CA ASN A 347 1.70 -8.98 25.95
C ASN A 347 2.96 -9.20 25.09
N VAL A 348 2.76 -9.33 23.78
CA VAL A 348 3.81 -9.50 22.77
C VAL A 348 4.14 -8.13 22.18
N HIS A 349 5.43 -7.80 22.09
CA HIS A 349 5.87 -6.54 21.48
C HIS A 349 6.99 -6.79 20.49
N LEU A 350 6.68 -6.77 19.20
CA LEU A 350 7.65 -6.92 18.10
C LEU A 350 8.07 -5.53 17.61
N ARG A 351 9.37 -5.22 17.61
CA ARG A 351 9.82 -3.91 17.11
C ARG A 351 11.21 -3.90 16.48
N ASP A 352 11.43 -2.92 15.60
CA ASP A 352 12.77 -2.52 15.11
C ASP A 352 13.56 -3.61 14.34
N PHE A 353 12.90 -4.47 13.56
CA PHE A 353 13.55 -5.43 12.68
C PHE A 353 12.82 -5.62 11.34
N ALA A 354 13.50 -6.22 10.37
CA ALA A 354 12.90 -6.64 9.11
C ALA A 354 12.59 -8.15 9.12
N ILE A 355 11.58 -8.54 8.33
CA ILE A 355 11.24 -9.90 7.97
C ILE A 355 11.32 -10.01 6.45
N GLU A 356 12.11 -10.93 5.94
CA GLU A 356 12.15 -11.28 4.52
C GLU A 356 11.82 -12.77 4.34
N GLY A 357 10.73 -13.08 3.68
CA GLY A 357 10.44 -14.45 3.28
C GLY A 357 11.22 -14.91 2.04
N ASP A 358 10.69 -15.95 1.42
CA ASP A 358 11.12 -16.54 0.15
C ASP A 358 9.91 -17.15 -0.59
N VAL A 359 8.72 -16.51 -0.44
CA VAL A 359 7.44 -16.96 -1.02
C VAL A 359 7.31 -16.37 -2.43
N ARG A 360 6.93 -17.21 -3.41
CA ARG A 360 6.98 -16.89 -4.85
C ARG A 360 5.74 -17.33 -5.64
N GLU A 361 4.70 -17.76 -4.94
CA GLU A 361 3.42 -18.19 -5.48
C GLU A 361 2.36 -18.12 -4.37
N ARG A 362 1.08 -18.07 -4.76
CA ARG A 362 -0.02 -17.97 -3.80
C ARG A 362 -0.59 -19.35 -3.50
N ILE A 363 -0.26 -19.87 -2.32
CA ILE A 363 -0.88 -21.05 -1.76
C ILE A 363 -1.70 -20.58 -0.54
N ASP A 364 -3.00 -20.38 -0.73
CA ASP A 364 -3.84 -19.76 0.31
C ASP A 364 -3.89 -20.56 1.62
N THR A 365 -3.77 -21.89 1.56
CA THR A 365 -3.69 -22.77 2.73
C THR A 365 -2.41 -22.64 3.54
N ASP A 366 -1.32 -22.10 2.98
CA ASP A 366 -0.04 -22.00 3.68
C ASP A 366 0.02 -20.76 4.58
N GLN A 367 0.26 -20.96 5.87
CA GLN A 367 0.50 -19.89 6.85
C GLN A 367 1.92 -19.30 6.77
N VAL A 368 2.44 -19.04 5.57
CA VAL A 368 3.79 -18.47 5.33
C VAL A 368 3.79 -16.93 5.38
N ASN A 369 3.28 -16.38 6.49
CA ASN A 369 3.09 -14.95 6.71
C ASN A 369 4.17 -14.37 7.64
N GLY A 370 4.45 -13.07 7.55
CA GLY A 370 5.49 -12.44 8.36
C GLY A 370 5.15 -12.39 9.87
N VAL A 371 3.88 -12.12 10.19
CA VAL A 371 3.32 -12.18 11.56
C VAL A 371 1.96 -12.87 11.50
N GLY A 372 1.57 -13.60 12.55
CA GLY A 372 0.20 -14.09 12.63
C GLY A 372 -0.23 -14.73 13.94
N GLY A 373 -1.38 -15.42 13.92
CA GLY A 373 -2.02 -16.00 15.10
C GLY A 373 -2.56 -14.95 16.09
N ALA A 374 -3.09 -15.42 17.23
CA ALA A 374 -3.78 -14.54 18.17
C ALA A 374 -2.79 -13.76 19.07
N LEU A 375 -2.78 -12.43 18.97
CA LEU A 375 -1.89 -11.51 19.72
C LEU A 375 -2.69 -10.47 20.53
N SER A 376 -3.30 -10.87 21.64
CA SER A 376 -4.08 -9.93 22.48
C SER A 376 -3.19 -8.99 23.29
N ASP A 377 -3.65 -7.78 23.61
CA ASP A 377 -2.93 -6.80 24.45
C ASP A 377 -1.45 -6.60 24.01
N SER A 378 -1.21 -6.44 22.72
CA SER A 378 0.12 -6.56 22.08
C SER A 378 0.42 -5.40 21.12
N SER A 379 1.68 -5.25 20.67
CA SER A 379 2.05 -4.28 19.64
C SER A 379 3.13 -4.73 18.64
N ILE A 380 3.08 -4.16 17.43
CA ILE A 380 3.97 -4.42 16.30
C ILE A 380 4.40 -3.07 15.71
N GLU A 381 5.67 -2.70 15.92
CA GLU A 381 6.16 -1.32 15.80
C GLU A 381 7.41 -1.21 14.91
N GLY A 382 7.35 -0.43 13.82
CA GLY A 382 8.54 -0.07 13.04
C GLY A 382 9.24 -1.25 12.33
N LEU A 383 8.50 -2.31 12.01
CA LEU A 383 9.00 -3.43 11.23
C LEU A 383 9.08 -3.11 9.73
N HIS A 384 9.82 -3.93 8.98
CA HIS A 384 9.78 -3.96 7.52
C HIS A 384 9.53 -5.39 7.03
N LEU A 385 8.45 -5.66 6.30
CA LEU A 385 8.04 -6.99 5.87
C LEU A 385 8.04 -7.09 4.34
N ARG A 386 8.62 -8.16 3.76
CA ARG A 386 8.53 -8.48 2.32
C ARG A 386 8.66 -9.97 2.01
N HIS A 387 8.17 -10.38 0.84
CA HIS A 387 8.32 -11.71 0.24
C HIS A 387 7.71 -12.86 1.06
N THR A 388 6.59 -12.56 1.72
CA THR A 388 5.71 -13.48 2.45
C THR A 388 4.36 -13.60 1.71
N LYS A 389 3.52 -14.59 2.04
CA LYS A 389 2.16 -14.67 1.44
C LYS A 389 1.36 -13.44 1.87
N VAL A 390 1.14 -13.31 3.17
CA VAL A 390 0.54 -12.12 3.80
C VAL A 390 1.56 -11.46 4.72
N GLY A 391 1.51 -10.14 4.82
CA GLY A 391 2.40 -9.39 5.73
C GLY A 391 2.08 -9.74 7.19
N MET A 392 0.83 -9.56 7.60
CA MET A 392 0.33 -9.93 8.93
C MET A 392 -1.08 -10.53 8.89
N TRP A 393 -1.27 -11.79 9.27
CA TRP A 393 -2.57 -12.47 9.25
C TRP A 393 -3.00 -12.87 10.67
N PHE A 394 -4.01 -12.21 11.22
CA PHE A 394 -4.42 -12.38 12.62
C PHE A 394 -5.72 -13.16 12.74
N ASP A 395 -5.64 -14.45 13.04
CA ASP A 395 -6.79 -15.27 13.40
C ASP A 395 -7.19 -15.04 14.86
N GLY A 396 -8.42 -14.56 15.06
CA GLY A 396 -9.03 -14.38 16.38
C GLY A 396 -9.75 -15.63 16.92
N PRO A 397 -10.55 -15.47 18.00
CA PRO A 397 -10.85 -14.22 18.69
C PRO A 397 -9.65 -13.64 19.46
N MET A 398 -9.43 -12.33 19.32
CA MET A 398 -8.37 -11.59 20.03
C MET A 398 -8.71 -10.11 20.18
N ARG A 399 -8.01 -9.38 21.06
CA ARG A 399 -8.31 -7.96 21.31
C ARG A 399 -7.12 -7.03 21.61
N ASN A 400 -7.29 -5.73 21.40
CA ASN A 400 -6.35 -4.68 21.84
C ASN A 400 -4.92 -4.80 21.26
N LEU A 401 -4.80 -5.19 19.98
CA LEU A 401 -3.55 -5.16 19.22
C LEU A 401 -3.29 -3.74 18.66
N ARG A 402 -2.02 -3.33 18.59
CA ARG A 402 -1.58 -2.10 17.89
C ARG A 402 -0.50 -2.38 16.86
N VAL A 403 -0.79 -2.16 15.58
CA VAL A 403 0.15 -2.28 14.46
C VAL A 403 0.47 -0.89 13.94
N THR A 404 1.68 -0.38 14.16
CA THR A 404 1.99 1.03 13.85
C THR A 404 3.39 1.31 13.33
N GLY A 405 3.47 2.22 12.35
CA GLY A 405 4.73 2.67 11.74
C GLY A 405 5.51 1.61 10.95
N ASN A 406 4.85 0.52 10.52
CA ASN A 406 5.49 -0.56 9.77
C ASN A 406 5.53 -0.26 8.26
N VAL A 407 6.49 -0.86 7.56
CA VAL A 407 6.55 -0.91 6.10
C VAL A 407 6.23 -2.35 5.67
N ILE A 408 5.24 -2.54 4.81
CA ILE A 408 4.83 -3.84 4.29
C ILE A 408 4.82 -3.74 2.77
N VAL A 409 5.74 -4.42 2.11
CA VAL A 409 5.88 -4.36 0.64
C VAL A 409 5.99 -5.76 0.06
N ASP A 410 5.75 -5.90 -1.24
CA ASP A 410 5.99 -7.12 -2.03
C ASP A 410 5.39 -8.37 -1.36
N GLN A 411 4.06 -8.36 -1.21
CA GLN A 411 3.25 -9.46 -0.66
C GLN A 411 2.43 -10.11 -1.76
N ILE A 412 2.29 -11.43 -1.72
CA ILE A 412 1.59 -12.21 -2.76
C ILE A 412 0.07 -12.29 -2.53
N ALA A 413 -0.37 -11.95 -1.34
CA ALA A 413 -1.76 -11.64 -0.98
C ALA A 413 -1.78 -10.33 -0.17
N ASP A 414 -2.59 -10.27 0.89
CA ASP A 414 -2.81 -9.09 1.74
C ASP A 414 -1.53 -8.54 2.38
N ALA A 415 -1.48 -7.24 2.70
CA ALA A 415 -0.46 -6.75 3.63
C ALA A 415 -0.86 -6.94 5.11
N LEU A 416 -2.14 -6.80 5.46
CA LEU A 416 -2.66 -7.15 6.77
C LEU A 416 -4.12 -7.58 6.70
N ASN A 417 -4.47 -8.68 7.37
CA ASN A 417 -5.85 -9.12 7.55
C ASN A 417 -6.16 -9.32 9.06
N PHE A 418 -7.25 -8.72 9.53
CA PHE A 418 -7.91 -9.04 10.80
C PHE A 418 -9.01 -10.06 10.52
N HIS A 419 -8.77 -11.33 10.87
CA HIS A 419 -9.64 -12.44 10.53
C HIS A 419 -10.36 -12.99 11.79
N THR A 420 -11.68 -13.12 11.69
CA THR A 420 -12.57 -13.81 12.65
C THR A 420 -12.45 -13.35 14.13
N GLY A 421 -13.17 -12.28 14.48
CA GLY A 421 -13.35 -11.87 15.87
C GLY A 421 -12.15 -11.12 16.47
N VAL A 422 -11.42 -10.37 15.65
CA VAL A 422 -10.44 -9.38 16.14
C VAL A 422 -11.21 -8.17 16.65
N THR A 423 -10.84 -7.64 17.83
CA THR A 423 -11.61 -6.57 18.49
C THR A 423 -10.73 -5.48 19.13
N ASP A 424 -11.28 -4.27 19.32
CA ASP A 424 -10.62 -3.13 19.97
C ASP A 424 -9.19 -2.81 19.45
N SER A 425 -8.89 -3.15 18.19
CA SER A 425 -7.52 -3.17 17.65
C SER A 425 -7.28 -2.10 16.59
N VAL A 426 -6.05 -1.59 16.53
CA VAL A 426 -5.69 -0.41 15.72
C VAL A 426 -4.51 -0.72 14.79
N VAL A 427 -4.68 -0.40 13.51
CA VAL A 427 -3.63 -0.40 12.49
C VAL A 427 -3.43 1.04 12.02
N SER A 428 -2.32 1.68 12.36
CA SER A 428 -2.12 3.10 12.04
C SER A 428 -0.72 3.53 11.63
N HIS A 429 -0.63 4.49 10.72
CA HIS A 429 0.65 4.99 10.15
C HIS A 429 1.53 3.93 9.48
N ASN A 430 0.96 2.83 9.00
CA ASN A 430 1.69 1.83 8.23
C ASN A 430 1.73 2.21 6.74
N PHE A 431 2.84 1.93 6.08
CA PHE A 431 3.00 2.08 4.64
C PHE A 431 2.92 0.71 3.97
N VAL A 432 1.99 0.56 3.03
CA VAL A 432 1.74 -0.64 2.24
C VAL A 432 1.96 -0.32 0.77
N ARG A 433 2.75 -1.12 0.07
CA ARG A 433 2.89 -1.02 -1.39
C ARG A 433 3.01 -2.40 -2.04
N ASN A 434 2.48 -2.57 -3.25
CA ASN A 434 2.70 -3.77 -4.06
C ASN A 434 2.20 -5.08 -3.38
N THR A 435 0.90 -5.15 -3.07
CA THR A 435 0.23 -6.35 -2.51
C THR A 435 -0.52 -7.14 -3.59
N GLY A 436 -0.54 -8.46 -3.48
CA GLY A 436 -1.23 -9.39 -4.39
C GLY A 436 -2.68 -9.70 -4.00
N ASP A 437 -3.22 -9.00 -2.99
CA ASP A 437 -4.63 -8.90 -2.61
C ASP A 437 -4.83 -7.61 -1.77
N ASP A 438 -5.94 -7.52 -1.03
CA ASP A 438 -6.34 -6.42 -0.17
C ASP A 438 -5.19 -5.83 0.68
N GLY A 439 -4.91 -4.54 0.51
CA GLY A 439 -3.84 -3.86 1.25
C GLY A 439 -4.05 -3.91 2.77
N LEU A 440 -5.26 -3.59 3.25
CA LEU A 440 -5.66 -3.76 4.65
C LEU A 440 -7.10 -4.31 4.70
N ALA A 441 -7.28 -5.50 5.28
CA ALA A 441 -8.56 -6.20 5.34
C ALA A 441 -9.06 -6.43 6.79
N MET A 442 -10.37 -6.33 6.99
CA MET A 442 -11.08 -6.95 8.12
C MET A 442 -12.06 -7.98 7.56
N TRP A 443 -11.92 -9.26 7.92
CA TRP A 443 -12.78 -10.34 7.46
C TRP A 443 -13.45 -11.07 8.63
N SER A 444 -14.72 -10.71 8.85
CA SER A 444 -15.56 -11.23 9.93
C SER A 444 -16.13 -12.61 9.62
N GLU A 445 -15.30 -13.57 9.20
CA GLU A 445 -15.72 -14.93 8.92
C GLU A 445 -16.23 -15.61 10.20
N LYS A 446 -17.52 -16.00 10.25
CA LYS A 446 -18.19 -16.70 11.38
C LYS A 446 -18.23 -15.97 12.74
N THR A 447 -17.40 -14.96 12.95
CA THR A 447 -17.32 -14.15 14.18
C THR A 447 -17.06 -12.70 13.80
N ALA A 448 -17.90 -11.78 14.30
CA ALA A 448 -17.83 -10.37 13.98
C ALA A 448 -16.59 -9.69 14.56
N ASP A 449 -15.81 -9.02 13.71
CA ASP A 449 -14.76 -8.09 14.12
C ASP A 449 -15.39 -6.80 14.65
N ALA A 450 -14.93 -6.31 15.80
CA ALA A 450 -15.63 -5.26 16.54
C ALA A 450 -14.75 -4.12 17.04
N GLY A 451 -15.12 -2.88 16.73
CA GLY A 451 -14.47 -1.67 17.24
C GLY A 451 -13.05 -1.42 16.73
N ASN A 452 -12.65 -2.09 15.64
CA ASN A 452 -11.31 -1.96 15.07
C ASN A 452 -11.17 -0.66 14.27
N THR A 453 -9.94 -0.19 14.12
CA THR A 453 -9.64 1.09 13.46
C THR A 453 -8.41 0.99 12.54
N PHE A 454 -8.60 1.32 11.25
CA PHE A 454 -7.51 1.53 10.28
C PHE A 454 -7.32 3.03 10.07
N ASP A 455 -6.28 3.62 10.65
CA ASP A 455 -6.11 5.08 10.76
C ASP A 455 -4.78 5.63 10.18
N HIS A 456 -4.86 6.59 9.26
CA HIS A 456 -3.70 7.26 8.64
C HIS A 456 -2.64 6.30 8.08
N ASN A 457 -3.05 5.20 7.43
CA ASN A 457 -2.15 4.33 6.66
C ASN A 457 -2.04 4.81 5.20
N THR A 458 -0.92 4.51 4.54
CA THR A 458 -0.79 4.65 3.07
C THR A 458 -0.85 3.27 2.44
N VAL A 459 -1.67 3.09 1.41
CA VAL A 459 -1.75 1.88 0.58
C VAL A 459 -1.59 2.26 -0.88
N GLN A 460 -0.64 1.63 -1.58
CA GLN A 460 -0.21 2.01 -2.93
C GLN A 460 -0.06 0.77 -3.83
N THR A 461 -0.61 0.83 -5.04
CA THR A 461 -0.51 -0.23 -6.07
C THR A 461 -0.81 -1.67 -5.59
N PRO A 462 -1.97 -1.97 -4.95
CA PRO A 462 -2.43 -3.35 -4.81
C PRO A 462 -2.76 -3.92 -6.20
N THR A 463 -2.12 -5.03 -6.58
CA THR A 463 -2.18 -5.63 -7.92
C THR A 463 -3.41 -6.50 -8.17
N LEU A 464 -4.17 -6.76 -7.10
CA LEU A 464 -5.46 -7.42 -7.06
C LEU A 464 -6.27 -6.82 -5.90
N ALA A 465 -7.60 -6.91 -5.99
CA ALA A 465 -8.53 -6.51 -4.93
C ALA A 465 -8.33 -5.04 -4.50
N ASN A 466 -8.44 -4.72 -3.21
CA ASN A 466 -8.66 -3.35 -2.74
C ASN A 466 -7.45 -2.73 -2.02
N GLY A 467 -7.48 -1.41 -1.84
CA GLY A 467 -6.57 -0.73 -0.92
C GLY A 467 -6.95 -1.00 0.54
N ILE A 468 -8.23 -0.81 0.88
CA ILE A 468 -8.80 -1.17 2.18
C ILE A 468 -10.13 -1.88 1.96
N ALA A 469 -10.34 -3.03 2.62
CA ALA A 469 -11.58 -3.79 2.56
C ALA A 469 -12.12 -4.11 3.95
N ILE A 470 -13.44 -3.93 4.13
CA ILE A 470 -14.17 -4.37 5.32
C ILE A 470 -15.24 -5.37 4.86
N TYR A 471 -15.16 -6.60 5.35
CA TYR A 471 -16.14 -7.65 5.12
C TYR A 471 -16.93 -7.90 6.42
N GLY A 472 -18.01 -7.14 6.60
CA GLY A 472 -18.91 -7.27 7.75
C GLY A 472 -18.42 -6.58 9.03
N GLY A 473 -18.78 -7.15 10.18
CA GLY A 473 -18.36 -6.69 11.50
C GLY A 473 -19.16 -5.50 12.05
N THR A 474 -18.72 -4.93 13.18
CA THR A 474 -19.49 -3.93 13.94
C THR A 474 -18.65 -2.82 14.56
N GLY A 475 -19.10 -1.57 14.43
CA GLY A 475 -18.42 -0.42 15.06
C GLY A 475 -17.04 -0.06 14.47
N ASN A 476 -16.66 -0.66 13.34
CA ASN A 476 -15.33 -0.51 12.74
C ASN A 476 -15.13 0.88 12.09
N THR A 477 -13.88 1.33 12.00
CA THR A 477 -13.50 2.67 11.49
C THR A 477 -12.36 2.60 10.48
N VAL A 478 -12.50 3.33 9.37
CA VAL A 478 -11.47 3.55 8.34
C VAL A 478 -11.27 5.06 8.20
N SER A 479 -10.18 5.59 8.76
CA SER A 479 -9.96 7.04 8.82
C SER A 479 -8.60 7.57 8.40
N GLY A 480 -8.55 8.77 7.81
CA GLY A 480 -7.28 9.46 7.57
C GLY A 480 -6.37 8.83 6.51
N ASN A 481 -6.78 7.75 5.83
CA ASN A 481 -5.88 6.95 4.99
C ASN A 481 -5.60 7.60 3.62
N LEU A 482 -4.48 7.24 3.01
CA LEU A 482 -4.16 7.55 1.60
C LEU A 482 -4.15 6.24 0.81
N ILE A 483 -5.06 6.07 -0.14
CA ILE A 483 -5.14 4.89 -0.98
C ILE A 483 -4.88 5.30 -2.44
N ALA A 484 -3.96 4.62 -3.12
CA ALA A 484 -3.56 4.96 -4.48
C ALA A 484 -3.37 3.73 -5.38
N ASP A 485 -3.72 3.91 -6.65
CA ASP A 485 -3.34 3.04 -7.78
C ASP A 485 -3.77 1.54 -7.72
N PRO A 486 -4.94 1.12 -7.18
CA PRO A 486 -5.41 -0.27 -7.29
C PRO A 486 -5.62 -0.70 -8.75
N ILE A 487 -5.50 -2.00 -9.04
CA ILE A 487 -5.34 -2.50 -10.43
C ILE A 487 -6.58 -3.18 -11.02
N ARG A 488 -7.13 -4.21 -10.36
CA ARG A 488 -8.20 -5.06 -10.92
C ARG A 488 -8.97 -5.81 -9.83
N GLU A 489 -10.22 -6.18 -10.13
CA GLU A 489 -11.09 -7.02 -9.27
C GLU A 489 -11.31 -6.44 -7.84
N GLY A 490 -11.04 -5.16 -7.66
CA GLY A 490 -11.25 -4.36 -6.45
C GLY A 490 -10.77 -2.92 -6.66
N SER A 491 -10.84 -2.07 -5.65
CA SER A 491 -10.69 -0.62 -5.81
C SER A 491 -10.07 0.05 -4.57
N GLY A 492 -10.37 1.32 -4.29
CA GLY A 492 -9.76 2.05 -3.19
C GLY A 492 -10.24 1.57 -1.82
N ILE A 493 -11.52 1.80 -1.54
CA ILE A 493 -12.18 1.39 -0.29
C ILE A 493 -13.37 0.49 -0.61
N HIS A 494 -13.47 -0.65 0.07
CA HIS A 494 -14.53 -1.64 -0.11
C HIS A 494 -15.29 -1.91 1.19
N ALA A 495 -16.61 -2.03 1.08
CA ALA A 495 -17.47 -2.58 2.13
C ALA A 495 -18.37 -3.67 1.54
N GLY A 496 -18.02 -4.94 1.80
CA GLY A 496 -18.61 -6.10 1.14
C GLY A 496 -19.38 -7.02 2.09
N SER A 497 -20.65 -7.28 1.79
CA SER A 497 -21.40 -8.41 2.35
C SER A 497 -21.16 -9.65 1.48
N ARG A 498 -19.96 -10.25 1.62
CA ARG A 498 -19.47 -11.41 0.88
C ARG A 498 -18.59 -12.33 1.77
N PHE A 499 -18.11 -13.43 1.19
CA PHE A 499 -17.20 -14.39 1.83
C PHE A 499 -17.73 -15.02 3.13
N GLY A 500 -19.04 -15.21 3.25
CA GLY A 500 -19.68 -15.79 4.44
C GLY A 500 -19.55 -14.93 5.70
N ALA A 501 -19.12 -13.67 5.58
CA ALA A 501 -18.86 -12.79 6.71
C ALA A 501 -20.13 -12.46 7.50
N GLU A 502 -19.99 -12.25 8.81
CA GLU A 502 -21.05 -11.77 9.68
C GLU A 502 -21.60 -10.41 9.19
N PRO A 503 -22.90 -10.11 9.36
CA PRO A 503 -23.48 -8.87 8.83
C PRO A 503 -22.81 -7.61 9.38
N PHE A 504 -22.80 -6.55 8.56
CA PHE A 504 -22.54 -5.20 9.07
C PHE A 504 -23.57 -4.86 10.16
N ALA A 505 -23.08 -4.47 11.34
CA ALA A 505 -23.91 -4.08 12.47
C ALA A 505 -23.39 -2.81 13.15
N GLY A 506 -24.24 -2.15 13.93
CA GLY A 506 -23.92 -0.86 14.52
C GLY A 506 -23.61 0.18 13.44
N ARG A 507 -22.45 0.84 13.54
CA ARG A 507 -21.95 1.85 12.61
C ARG A 507 -20.64 1.42 11.96
N LEU A 508 -20.52 1.60 10.65
CA LEU A 508 -19.23 1.63 9.95
C LEU A 508 -18.87 3.09 9.68
N THR A 509 -17.73 3.55 10.20
CA THR A 509 -17.27 4.94 10.03
C THR A 509 -16.13 5.00 9.02
N ILE A 510 -16.43 5.42 7.80
CA ILE A 510 -15.44 5.78 6.79
C ILE A 510 -15.33 7.30 6.81
N ARG A 511 -14.15 7.86 7.05
CA ARG A 511 -13.98 9.32 7.07
C ARG A 511 -12.58 9.76 6.71
N ASP A 512 -12.42 11.00 6.30
CA ASP A 512 -11.12 11.64 6.20
C ASP A 512 -10.10 10.87 5.32
N ASN A 513 -10.54 10.05 4.37
CA ASN A 513 -9.62 9.33 3.50
C ASN A 513 -9.32 10.14 2.23
N THR A 514 -8.32 9.72 1.47
CA THR A 514 -8.08 10.21 0.11
C THR A 514 -7.73 9.03 -0.78
N VAL A 515 -8.59 8.77 -1.76
CA VAL A 515 -8.50 7.66 -2.70
C VAL A 515 -8.19 8.22 -4.09
N VAL A 516 -7.16 7.69 -4.74
CA VAL A 516 -6.60 8.32 -5.95
C VAL A 516 -6.31 7.31 -7.04
N ARG A 517 -6.72 7.62 -8.28
CA ARG A 517 -6.53 6.77 -9.48
C ARG A 517 -7.14 5.36 -9.35
N ALA A 518 -8.13 5.21 -8.46
CA ALA A 518 -8.89 3.99 -8.21
C ALA A 518 -10.11 3.87 -9.13
N GLY A 519 -11.12 3.09 -8.73
CA GLY A 519 -12.33 2.81 -9.52
C GLY A 519 -11.97 2.00 -10.76
N THR A 520 -11.39 0.82 -10.59
CA THR A 520 -10.77 0.02 -11.67
C THR A 520 -11.82 -0.54 -12.63
N TYR A 521 -11.35 -1.17 -13.71
CA TYR A 521 -12.19 -2.08 -14.47
C TYR A 521 -12.40 -3.39 -13.70
N GLU A 522 -13.61 -3.93 -13.76
CA GLU A 522 -13.97 -5.27 -13.30
C GLU A 522 -14.20 -6.14 -14.56
N LEU A 523 -13.47 -7.26 -14.65
CA LEU A 523 -13.31 -8.05 -15.88
C LEU A 523 -14.47 -9.03 -16.12
N ASN A 524 -15.18 -9.42 -15.06
CA ASN A 524 -16.20 -10.47 -15.08
C ASN A 524 -17.58 -9.89 -15.38
N TRP A 525 -17.92 -8.77 -14.73
CA TRP A 525 -19.08 -7.95 -15.01
C TRP A 525 -18.87 -7.02 -16.22
N ASN A 526 -17.63 -6.78 -16.66
CA ASN A 526 -17.26 -5.92 -17.79
C ASN A 526 -17.69 -4.44 -17.58
N ILE A 527 -17.48 -3.90 -16.37
CA ILE A 527 -17.88 -2.54 -15.97
C ILE A 527 -16.82 -1.85 -15.11
N GLY A 528 -16.98 -0.55 -14.87
CA GLY A 528 -16.10 0.23 -13.99
C GLY A 528 -16.58 0.26 -12.54
N LEU A 529 -15.67 0.00 -11.59
CA LEU A 529 -15.91 0.13 -10.16
C LEU A 529 -15.93 1.60 -9.68
N GLY A 530 -16.41 1.82 -8.46
CA GLY A 530 -16.25 3.07 -7.73
C GLY A 530 -14.91 3.14 -6.99
N ALA A 531 -14.31 4.32 -6.84
CA ALA A 531 -13.14 4.53 -5.99
C ALA A 531 -13.41 4.11 -4.53
N ILE A 532 -14.62 4.38 -4.03
CA ILE A 532 -15.27 3.63 -2.96
C ILE A 532 -16.39 2.76 -3.55
N TRP A 533 -16.54 1.51 -3.08
CA TRP A 533 -17.61 0.62 -3.54
C TRP A 533 -18.22 -0.29 -2.47
N PHE A 534 -19.55 -0.39 -2.51
CA PHE A 534 -20.40 -1.18 -1.61
C PHE A 534 -20.98 -2.36 -2.36
N TYR A 535 -20.88 -3.57 -1.81
CA TYR A 535 -21.23 -4.80 -2.53
C TYR A 535 -22.08 -5.77 -1.70
N ALA A 536 -23.27 -6.11 -2.19
CA ALA A 536 -24.16 -7.11 -1.60
C ALA A 536 -24.13 -8.42 -2.43
N LEU A 537 -23.60 -9.50 -1.83
CA LEU A 537 -23.55 -10.84 -2.42
C LEU A 537 -24.25 -11.89 -1.54
N ASP A 538 -23.88 -11.97 -0.26
CA ASP A 538 -24.41 -13.00 0.66
C ASP A 538 -25.64 -12.53 1.44
N ARG A 539 -25.84 -11.21 1.52
CA ARG A 539 -26.87 -10.52 2.32
C ARG A 539 -26.98 -9.04 1.96
N SER A 540 -28.10 -8.40 2.31
CA SER A 540 -28.29 -6.96 2.22
C SER A 540 -27.36 -6.16 3.15
N ILE A 541 -27.12 -4.90 2.80
CA ILE A 541 -26.44 -3.90 3.62
C ILE A 541 -27.50 -2.87 4.09
N ASP A 542 -27.85 -2.90 5.37
CA ASP A 542 -28.87 -2.04 6.01
C ASP A 542 -28.39 -1.58 7.41
N ALA A 543 -27.16 -1.06 7.46
CA ALA A 543 -26.45 -0.62 8.67
C ALA A 543 -26.14 0.89 8.64
N ASP A 544 -25.76 1.48 9.77
CA ASP A 544 -25.41 2.91 9.86
C ASP A 544 -24.02 3.17 9.24
N ILE A 545 -23.92 3.14 7.91
CA ILE A 545 -22.69 3.39 7.16
C ILE A 545 -22.57 4.87 6.86
N ARG A 546 -21.46 5.48 7.29
CA ARG A 546 -21.16 6.90 7.08
C ARG A 546 -19.83 7.06 6.37
N VAL A 547 -19.83 7.89 5.32
CA VAL A 547 -18.67 8.35 4.56
C VAL A 547 -18.58 9.86 4.78
N THR A 548 -17.49 10.38 5.36
CA THR A 548 -17.43 11.81 5.72
C THR A 548 -16.06 12.45 5.51
N GLY A 549 -15.96 13.52 4.71
CA GLY A 549 -14.69 14.23 4.47
C GLY A 549 -13.70 13.49 3.57
N ASP A 550 -14.15 12.45 2.87
CA ASP A 550 -13.35 11.68 1.91
C ASP A 550 -13.09 12.50 0.63
N HIS A 551 -11.90 12.36 0.06
CA HIS A 551 -11.55 12.90 -1.26
C HIS A 551 -11.36 11.76 -2.27
N TYR A 552 -12.01 11.84 -3.42
CA TYR A 552 -11.85 10.90 -4.55
C TYR A 552 -11.25 11.65 -5.74
N LEU A 553 -10.01 11.32 -6.11
CA LEU A 553 -9.20 12.09 -7.07
C LEU A 553 -8.84 11.22 -8.28
N ASP A 554 -9.01 11.75 -9.50
CA ASP A 554 -8.60 11.10 -10.75
C ASP A 554 -9.17 9.66 -10.91
N SER A 555 -10.43 9.45 -10.52
CA SER A 555 -11.06 8.12 -10.51
C SER A 555 -11.23 7.59 -11.94
N THR A 556 -10.84 6.35 -12.21
CA THR A 556 -10.75 5.81 -13.57
C THR A 556 -12.12 5.62 -14.21
N TYR A 557 -13.10 5.12 -13.44
CA TYR A 557 -14.49 5.06 -13.82
C TYR A 557 -15.34 5.90 -12.85
N ASN A 558 -15.92 5.29 -11.82
CA ASN A 558 -16.84 5.96 -10.90
C ASN A 558 -16.11 6.41 -9.62
N ALA A 559 -16.63 7.45 -8.95
CA ALA A 559 -16.13 7.85 -7.64
C ALA A 559 -16.77 6.98 -6.54
N ILE A 560 -18.10 6.83 -6.57
CA ILE A 560 -18.89 6.01 -5.65
C ILE A 560 -19.64 4.94 -6.46
N MET A 561 -19.68 3.70 -5.95
CA MET A 561 -20.52 2.64 -6.52
C MET A 561 -21.24 1.84 -5.44
N LEU A 562 -22.51 1.50 -5.68
CA LEU A 562 -23.30 0.58 -4.85
C LEU A 562 -23.88 -0.50 -5.76
N VAL A 563 -23.57 -1.77 -5.50
CA VAL A 563 -23.89 -2.89 -6.41
C VAL A 563 -24.34 -4.13 -5.67
N SER A 564 -25.36 -4.82 -6.19
CA SER A 564 -25.73 -6.18 -5.82
C SER A 564 -25.26 -7.15 -6.90
N GLU A 565 -24.76 -8.33 -6.54
CA GLU A 565 -24.44 -9.37 -7.54
C GLU A 565 -25.68 -9.72 -8.37
N TRP A 566 -25.52 -9.83 -9.68
CA TRP A 566 -26.59 -10.03 -10.64
C TRP A 566 -27.47 -11.24 -10.32
N GLY A 567 -26.86 -12.35 -9.89
CA GLY A 567 -27.57 -13.58 -9.51
C GLY A 567 -28.48 -13.46 -8.27
N VAL A 568 -28.35 -12.37 -7.49
CA VAL A 568 -29.07 -12.14 -6.22
C VAL A 568 -29.62 -10.70 -6.11
N LYS A 569 -29.62 -9.92 -7.20
CA LYS A 569 -30.01 -8.50 -7.24
C LYS A 569 -31.43 -8.19 -6.75
N ASP A 570 -32.29 -9.21 -6.77
CA ASP A 570 -33.71 -9.16 -6.35
C ASP A 570 -33.92 -9.74 -4.94
N LEU A 571 -32.85 -10.19 -4.28
CA LEU A 571 -32.85 -10.70 -2.90
C LEU A 571 -32.19 -9.71 -1.93
N TYR A 572 -31.12 -9.03 -2.37
CA TYR A 572 -30.27 -8.21 -1.51
C TYR A 572 -30.16 -6.76 -1.97
N GLN A 573 -30.17 -5.86 -0.98
CA GLN A 573 -30.33 -4.42 -1.16
C GLN A 573 -29.23 -3.65 -0.43
N ILE A 574 -28.97 -2.40 -0.82
CA ILE A 574 -28.01 -1.50 -0.15
C ILE A 574 -28.72 -0.20 0.23
N ARG A 575 -28.92 0.02 1.53
CA ARG A 575 -29.75 1.09 2.08
C ARG A 575 -28.97 1.99 3.04
N GLY A 576 -29.41 3.24 3.14
CA GLY A 576 -29.04 4.13 4.24
C GLY A 576 -27.59 4.62 4.27
N VAL A 577 -26.79 4.36 3.24
CA VAL A 577 -25.40 4.84 3.17
C VAL A 577 -25.41 6.36 3.08
N ALA A 578 -24.73 7.03 4.02
CA ALA A 578 -24.72 8.48 4.13
C ALA A 578 -23.35 9.06 3.74
N PHE A 579 -23.32 9.89 2.70
CA PHE A 579 -22.15 10.61 2.24
C PHE A 579 -22.23 12.08 2.66
N LYS A 580 -21.15 12.59 3.26
CA LYS A 580 -21.09 13.96 3.76
C LYS A 580 -19.72 14.63 3.52
N ASP A 581 -19.69 15.91 3.17
CA ASP A 581 -18.45 16.69 3.04
C ASP A 581 -17.42 16.04 2.08
N VAL A 582 -17.91 15.27 1.09
CA VAL A 582 -17.07 14.49 0.15
C VAL A 582 -16.67 15.36 -1.04
N ARG A 583 -15.46 15.17 -1.57
CA ARG A 583 -14.96 15.90 -2.74
C ARG A 583 -14.53 14.96 -3.85
N VAL A 584 -15.01 15.20 -5.06
CA VAL A 584 -14.64 14.44 -6.26
C VAL A 584 -13.94 15.34 -7.27
N ASP A 585 -12.61 15.20 -7.40
CA ASP A 585 -11.82 15.90 -8.42
C ASP A 585 -11.43 14.92 -9.53
N GLY A 586 -12.29 14.81 -10.54
CA GLY A 586 -12.09 13.90 -11.65
C GLY A 586 -12.66 12.50 -11.41
N THR A 587 -13.62 12.14 -12.24
CA THR A 587 -14.11 10.75 -12.34
C THR A 587 -14.45 10.44 -13.80
N GLY A 588 -13.87 9.37 -14.33
CA GLY A 588 -13.92 9.06 -15.77
C GLY A 588 -15.31 8.77 -16.32
N THR A 589 -16.25 8.35 -15.46
CA THR A 589 -17.67 8.19 -15.77
C THR A 589 -18.55 9.02 -14.82
N SER A 590 -18.98 8.48 -13.67
CA SER A 590 -20.02 9.11 -12.83
C SER A 590 -19.59 9.31 -11.38
N VAL A 591 -20.18 10.31 -10.71
CA VAL A 591 -19.97 10.53 -9.27
C VAL A 591 -20.56 9.36 -8.49
N VAL A 592 -21.76 8.91 -8.87
CA VAL A 592 -22.43 7.74 -8.28
C VAL A 592 -22.85 6.76 -9.40
N SER A 593 -22.53 5.48 -9.21
CA SER A 593 -23.06 4.33 -9.99
C SER A 593 -23.91 3.46 -9.06
N ALA A 594 -25.23 3.41 -9.30
CA ALA A 594 -26.18 2.68 -8.47
C ALA A 594 -26.77 1.48 -9.23
N ARG A 595 -26.43 0.27 -8.79
CA ARG A 595 -26.73 -1.03 -9.40
C ARG A 595 -27.20 -2.05 -8.35
N ALA A 596 -28.07 -1.59 -7.45
CA ALA A 596 -28.78 -2.37 -6.43
C ALA A 596 -30.14 -1.71 -6.16
N GLU A 597 -31.10 -2.41 -5.56
CA GLU A 597 -32.23 -1.74 -4.90
C GLU A 597 -31.78 -1.09 -3.58
N GLY A 598 -32.36 0.05 -3.21
CA GLY A 598 -32.18 0.67 -1.89
C GLY A 598 -32.04 2.18 -1.89
N SER A 599 -31.05 2.71 -1.17
CA SER A 599 -30.87 4.16 -1.01
C SER A 599 -29.49 4.62 -0.54
N ALA A 600 -29.14 5.85 -0.93
CA ALA A 600 -28.06 6.63 -0.33
C ALA A 600 -28.46 8.12 -0.16
N SER A 601 -27.83 8.79 0.80
CA SER A 601 -28.04 10.21 1.09
C SER A 601 -26.74 11.02 0.95
N PHE A 602 -26.85 12.28 0.53
CA PHE A 602 -25.72 13.13 0.14
C PHE A 602 -25.88 14.54 0.71
N GLU A 603 -24.94 14.97 1.56
CA GLU A 603 -24.88 16.31 2.15
C GLU A 603 -23.52 16.96 1.83
N ASN A 604 -23.50 18.16 1.24
CA ASN A 604 -22.26 18.91 0.98
C ASN A 604 -21.20 18.07 0.21
N VAL A 605 -21.63 17.35 -0.83
CA VAL A 605 -20.75 16.58 -1.72
C VAL A 605 -20.47 17.40 -2.98
N ASP A 606 -19.25 17.89 -3.11
CA ASP A 606 -18.81 18.70 -4.24
C ASP A 606 -18.15 17.82 -5.32
N ALA A 607 -18.54 18.00 -6.59
CA ALA A 607 -17.92 17.28 -7.71
C ALA A 607 -17.48 18.19 -8.86
N ARG A 608 -16.30 17.94 -9.41
CA ARG A 608 -15.80 18.58 -10.64
C ARG A 608 -15.11 17.58 -11.56
N HIS A 609 -15.02 17.94 -12.84
CA HIS A 609 -14.40 17.10 -13.88
C HIS A 609 -15.04 15.70 -14.01
N VAL A 610 -16.37 15.63 -14.01
CA VAL A 610 -17.14 14.40 -14.26
C VAL A 610 -17.15 14.08 -15.76
N GLY A 611 -16.79 12.85 -16.14
CA GLY A 611 -16.62 12.44 -17.54
C GLY A 611 -17.92 12.10 -18.28
N ALA A 612 -18.95 11.65 -17.56
CA ALA A 612 -20.27 11.28 -18.09
C ALA A 612 -21.41 11.94 -17.27
N VAL A 613 -22.54 11.24 -17.10
CA VAL A 613 -23.64 11.72 -16.24
C VAL A 613 -23.23 11.74 -14.76
N GLY A 614 -23.75 12.71 -14.00
CA GLY A 614 -23.42 12.86 -12.56
C GLY A 614 -23.79 11.62 -11.75
N VAL A 615 -24.99 11.08 -11.99
CA VAL A 615 -25.42 9.78 -11.47
C VAL A 615 -25.80 8.84 -12.61
N ASN A 616 -25.28 7.62 -12.56
CA ASN A 616 -25.68 6.48 -13.39
C ASN A 616 -26.53 5.53 -12.54
N ASN A 617 -27.85 5.62 -12.66
CA ASN A 617 -28.81 4.90 -11.81
C ASN A 617 -29.54 3.80 -12.61
N CYS A 618 -29.20 2.56 -12.31
CA CYS A 618 -29.80 1.33 -12.86
C CYS A 618 -30.74 0.62 -11.87
N GLY A 619 -30.63 0.92 -10.57
CA GLY A 619 -31.37 0.22 -9.52
C GLY A 619 -31.13 -1.28 -9.53
N SER A 620 -32.19 -2.07 -9.37
CA SER A 620 -32.17 -3.54 -9.56
C SER A 620 -32.59 -3.96 -10.98
N PHE A 621 -32.53 -3.04 -11.95
CA PHE A 621 -32.71 -3.27 -13.40
C PHE A 621 -34.14 -3.69 -13.82
N HIS A 622 -35.19 -3.37 -13.06
CA HIS A 622 -36.58 -3.53 -13.54
C HIS A 622 -37.11 -2.29 -14.25
N PHE A 623 -36.47 -1.13 -14.05
CA PHE A 623 -36.73 0.14 -14.75
C PHE A 623 -38.20 0.58 -14.64
N THR A 624 -38.71 0.60 -13.41
CA THR A 624 -40.16 0.79 -13.16
C THR A 624 -40.70 2.14 -13.66
N PRO A 625 -42.01 2.26 -13.95
CA PRO A 625 -42.66 3.54 -14.20
C PRO A 625 -42.62 4.55 -13.03
N ALA A 626 -42.21 4.11 -11.84
CA ALA A 626 -42.00 4.97 -10.67
C ALA A 626 -40.54 5.47 -10.55
N GLY A 627 -39.68 5.17 -11.53
CA GLY A 627 -38.24 5.43 -11.51
C GLY A 627 -37.43 4.21 -11.08
N SER A 628 -36.16 4.45 -10.76
CA SER A 628 -35.22 3.44 -10.28
C SER A 628 -35.63 2.91 -8.91
N GLU A 629 -35.27 1.66 -8.65
CA GLU A 629 -35.40 1.00 -7.34
C GLU A 629 -34.32 1.49 -6.34
N PHE A 630 -33.39 2.37 -6.77
CA PHE A 630 -32.43 3.06 -5.91
C PHE A 630 -32.76 4.55 -5.76
N SER A 631 -32.95 4.98 -4.51
CA SER A 631 -33.28 6.37 -4.14
C SER A 631 -32.07 7.20 -3.71
N LEU A 632 -32.05 8.46 -4.15
CA LEU A 632 -31.01 9.47 -3.97
C LEU A 632 -31.60 10.61 -3.13
N ASP A 633 -31.08 10.77 -1.92
CA ASP A 633 -31.61 11.68 -0.90
C ASP A 633 -30.70 12.90 -0.71
N ASP A 634 -31.02 14.00 -1.42
CA ASP A 634 -30.30 15.28 -1.37
C ASP A 634 -30.58 16.02 -0.06
N ARG A 635 -29.57 16.11 0.79
CA ARG A 635 -29.60 16.82 2.08
C ARG A 635 -29.11 18.27 1.99
N GLY A 636 -28.81 18.75 0.78
CA GLY A 636 -28.36 20.10 0.49
C GLY A 636 -26.84 20.25 0.49
N GLY A 637 -26.38 21.36 -0.11
CA GLY A 637 -24.95 21.71 -0.22
C GLY A 637 -24.19 21.04 -1.36
N ASN A 638 -24.79 20.11 -2.10
CA ASN A 638 -24.13 19.35 -3.17
C ASN A 638 -23.84 20.24 -4.41
N ASP A 639 -22.60 20.69 -4.61
CA ASP A 639 -22.19 21.54 -5.74
C ASP A 639 -21.55 20.76 -6.91
N GLY A 640 -21.51 21.38 -8.10
CA GLY A 640 -21.05 20.80 -9.36
C GLY A 640 -22.17 20.31 -10.28
N GLY A 641 -23.44 20.48 -9.87
CA GLY A 641 -24.62 20.11 -10.66
C GLY A 641 -24.84 18.60 -10.86
N TRP A 642 -24.10 17.75 -10.14
CA TRP A 642 -24.04 16.30 -10.38
C TRP A 642 -25.24 15.52 -9.85
N LEU A 643 -26.04 16.06 -8.91
CA LEU A 643 -27.12 15.35 -8.21
C LEU A 643 -28.53 15.83 -8.60
N GLY A 644 -28.77 17.15 -8.61
CA GLY A 644 -30.11 17.74 -8.71
C GLY A 644 -31.02 17.26 -9.86
N PRO A 645 -30.51 16.97 -11.09
CA PRO A 645 -31.33 16.42 -12.17
C PRO A 645 -31.83 14.98 -11.95
N TYR A 646 -31.30 14.27 -10.96
CA TYR A 646 -31.46 12.82 -10.81
C TYR A 646 -32.32 12.40 -9.60
N VAL A 647 -32.70 13.34 -8.73
CA VAL A 647 -33.48 13.06 -7.52
C VAL A 647 -34.99 12.97 -7.80
N PRO A 648 -35.74 12.11 -7.06
CA PRO A 648 -35.24 11.17 -6.07
C PRO A 648 -34.66 9.89 -6.68
N ASN A 649 -35.08 9.48 -7.89
CA ASN A 649 -34.71 8.17 -8.44
C ASN A 649 -34.77 8.12 -9.99
N THR A 650 -34.36 9.19 -10.68
CA THR A 650 -34.33 9.22 -12.16
C THR A 650 -33.49 8.07 -12.70
N ILE A 651 -34.06 7.27 -13.61
CA ILE A 651 -33.34 6.20 -14.32
C ILE A 651 -32.38 6.84 -15.33
N THR A 652 -31.09 6.53 -15.21
CA THR A 652 -30.03 7.03 -16.11
C THR A 652 -29.06 5.93 -16.54
N CYS A 653 -29.50 4.68 -16.45
CA CYS A 653 -28.67 3.50 -16.64
C CYS A 653 -27.97 3.46 -18.01
N ASP A 654 -26.65 3.68 -17.98
CA ASP A 654 -25.74 3.27 -19.03
C ASP A 654 -24.88 2.12 -18.48
N ASP A 655 -24.89 0.97 -19.14
CA ASP A 655 -24.08 -0.16 -18.69
C ASP A 655 -22.58 0.13 -18.81
N ARG A 656 -22.16 0.85 -19.87
CA ARG A 656 -20.74 1.03 -20.25
C ARG A 656 -20.51 2.45 -20.80
N PRO A 657 -20.77 3.51 -20.01
CA PRO A 657 -20.56 4.88 -20.45
C PRO A 657 -19.10 5.11 -20.87
N PRO A 658 -18.83 5.87 -21.95
CA PRO A 658 -17.47 6.16 -22.38
C PRO A 658 -16.64 6.82 -21.28
N VAL A 659 -15.45 6.27 -21.04
CA VAL A 659 -14.51 6.83 -20.06
C VAL A 659 -13.83 8.07 -20.63
N VAL A 660 -13.96 9.19 -19.94
CA VAL A 660 -13.26 10.44 -20.26
C VAL A 660 -12.21 10.72 -19.18
N PRO A 661 -10.91 10.48 -19.43
CA PRO A 661 -9.87 10.71 -18.43
C PRO A 661 -9.89 12.16 -17.91
N PRO A 662 -9.98 12.36 -16.57
CA PRO A 662 -10.04 13.71 -16.00
C PRO A 662 -8.67 14.43 -16.09
N PRO A 663 -8.64 15.76 -15.91
CA PRO A 663 -7.39 16.49 -15.74
C PRO A 663 -6.70 16.11 -14.42
N PRO A 664 -5.38 16.40 -14.27
CA PRO A 664 -4.68 16.21 -13.02
C PRO A 664 -5.37 16.93 -11.84
N PRO A 665 -5.57 16.28 -10.68
CA PRO A 665 -6.21 16.88 -9.52
C PRO A 665 -5.49 18.13 -9.01
N ALA A 666 -6.26 19.05 -8.44
CA ALA A 666 -5.80 20.30 -7.86
C ALA A 666 -6.38 20.50 -6.46
N THR A 667 -5.90 21.52 -5.74
CA THR A 667 -6.52 21.93 -4.47
C THR A 667 -7.97 22.37 -4.66
N TRP A 668 -8.76 22.28 -3.60
CA TRP A 668 -10.15 22.76 -3.55
C TRP A 668 -10.20 24.20 -3.04
#